data_AF-A0A926PMA5-F1
#
_entry.id   AF-A0A926PMA5-F1
#
_cell.length_a   1.000
_cell.length_b   1.000
_cell.length_c   1.000
_cell.angle_alpha   90.00
_cell.angle_beta   90.00
_cell.angle_gamma   90.00
#
_symmetry.space_group_name_H-M   'P 1'
#
loop_
_entity.id
_entity.type
_entity.pdbx_description
1 polymer ?
#
loop_
_entity_poly.entity_id
_entity_poly.type
_entity_poly.pdbx_seq_one_letter_code
_entity_poly.pdbx_strand_id
1 'polypeptide(L)'
;MDVLERVEWLRQRTEFSSLSSEALQAIAQQVQEQQVQENRRLGLEDTQPEALYILYDGHLERYRTSKTGLAKVTSLIPGSIVYLKELLLDRKAEETTITLNDCVIWTIPREAFKAIAQQFPEIAQGVSQQLATQLEEVSSQLAYEREQQIALRPYLVPKVKRGIVGTSRYAVRLRQDIKKAASDRGSVLIFGEPGLEKDNTAALIHFGSSDRKEPLIKINCNTLQPSGAEIFGRTGKPGLLDWIGRGTIMLNNLEDIAPEFEEKLVQLLKTGKFTPIAREGEPEPEARSVEARLLMTSEKILPRLEKCKLITHVIKVPPLRVRKADIAVQAEYYLSLIARSRGISKPKITPEALRRLQGYDFPGNHVELESLLGRAITQAESPELTEEVFWAAGNKNRRFRVNLLNAYPRLRQFLRSPWWPDRINYGFTLGAFAVIVTVLMVAPQSRDRNFALNLFWAWWWMLILVAFPFVGRLWCAVCPFMIYGELAQKISLWLYPRKLQPWPRQAAEKWGGWFLFGMFTLILLWEELWNLENTAYLSGYLLLLITAGAVIFSVLFERRFWCRYLCPIGGMNGLFAKLAMIELRAQQGICSATCTTYQCYKGGPQKGEGMETGGCPIYSHPAQLRDNRDCVLCMTCLKACPHRSVELNLRPPGIELWTTHQPTYPEVCLLFLLFGAVFLHRLPAIQQLLDINLHLDQFSYHAIVSVLALMLPGAIALLFDQIMRLFNRRSRPFLELAYGYLPLVLGASLAYYLHLGLNEAGRILPVTAATFGGSTELMATLPIAVAHPAVIEFLQAVTIAGSFWLSVLLTQKIARQPIRSLLLQHSAMVLLGSLVWRLIVVA
;
A
#
# COMPACT_ATOMS: atom_id res chain seq x y z
N MET A 1 -77.11 50.16 -23.35
CA MET A 1 -76.82 50.35 -21.92
C MET A 1 -76.48 51.82 -21.68
N ASP A 2 -77.07 52.41 -20.64
CA ASP A 2 -76.66 53.75 -20.16
C ASP A 2 -75.26 53.68 -19.54
N VAL A 3 -74.57 54.82 -19.42
CA VAL A 3 -73.19 54.91 -18.89
C VAL A 3 -73.12 54.35 -17.47
N LEU A 4 -74.14 54.58 -16.64
CA LEU A 4 -74.22 54.04 -15.27
C LEU A 4 -74.29 52.51 -15.26
N GLU A 5 -75.05 51.91 -16.17
CA GLU A 5 -75.13 50.44 -16.29
C GLU A 5 -73.81 49.84 -16.75
N ARG A 6 -73.09 50.52 -17.66
CA ARG A 6 -71.75 50.09 -18.10
C ARG A 6 -70.72 50.15 -16.98
N VAL A 7 -70.75 51.20 -16.14
CA VAL A 7 -69.86 51.32 -14.98
C VAL A 7 -70.08 50.17 -13.99
N GLU A 8 -71.34 49.84 -13.70
CA GLU A 8 -71.65 48.75 -12.76
C GLU A 8 -71.24 47.39 -13.35
N TRP A 9 -71.45 47.18 -14.64
CA TRP A 9 -71.00 45.97 -15.31
C TRP A 9 -69.48 45.83 -15.30
N LEU A 10 -68.73 46.89 -15.63
CA LEU A 10 -67.27 46.88 -15.58
C LEU A 10 -66.75 46.56 -14.18
N ARG A 11 -67.39 47.12 -13.14
CA ARG A 11 -67.03 46.89 -11.74
C ARG A 11 -67.27 45.44 -11.30
N GLN A 12 -68.39 44.84 -11.69
CA GLN A 12 -68.79 43.51 -11.23
C GLN A 12 -68.22 42.36 -12.08
N ARG A 13 -67.96 42.60 -13.36
CA ARG A 13 -67.67 41.54 -14.34
C ARG A 13 -66.26 41.58 -14.93
N THR A 14 -65.42 42.56 -14.60
CA THR A 14 -64.06 42.68 -15.16
C THR A 14 -62.99 42.85 -14.07
N GLU A 15 -61.72 42.80 -14.48
CA GLU A 15 -60.55 43.06 -13.63
C GLU A 15 -60.46 44.52 -13.13
N PHE A 16 -61.36 45.41 -13.58
CA PHE A 16 -61.44 46.81 -13.15
C PHE A 16 -62.23 47.04 -11.85
N SER A 17 -62.57 45.99 -11.11
CA SER A 17 -63.34 46.09 -9.85
C SER A 17 -62.69 46.99 -8.80
N SER A 18 -61.37 47.18 -8.85
CA SER A 18 -60.58 48.00 -7.92
C SER A 18 -60.40 49.47 -8.33
N LEU A 19 -60.92 49.88 -9.50
CA LEU A 19 -60.80 51.26 -9.97
C LEU A 19 -61.82 52.19 -9.31
N SER A 20 -61.50 53.48 -9.22
CA SER A 20 -62.41 54.52 -8.73
C SER A 20 -63.64 54.64 -9.64
N SER A 21 -64.74 55.14 -9.07
CA SER A 21 -65.98 55.39 -9.84
C SER A 21 -65.74 56.37 -11.00
N GLU A 22 -64.84 57.33 -10.83
CA GLU A 22 -64.48 58.32 -11.85
C GLU A 22 -63.71 57.70 -13.02
N ALA A 23 -62.75 56.82 -12.75
CA ALA A 23 -62.00 56.10 -13.78
C ALA A 23 -62.90 55.13 -14.57
N LEU A 24 -63.77 54.39 -13.88
CA LEU A 24 -64.73 53.50 -14.54
C LEU A 24 -65.72 54.28 -15.43
N GLN A 25 -66.14 55.47 -14.99
CA GLN A 25 -67.01 56.34 -15.79
C GLN A 25 -66.30 56.85 -17.05
N ALA A 26 -65.02 57.24 -16.93
CA ALA A 26 -64.20 57.64 -18.07
C ALA A 26 -64.00 56.50 -19.09
N ILE A 27 -63.78 55.28 -18.60
CA ILE A 27 -63.71 54.07 -19.45
C ILE A 27 -65.06 53.82 -20.13
N ALA A 28 -66.16 53.80 -19.37
CA ALA A 28 -67.50 53.50 -19.88
C ALA A 28 -67.99 54.48 -20.96
N GLN A 29 -67.57 55.75 -20.88
CA GLN A 29 -67.89 56.78 -21.89
C GLN A 29 -67.18 56.56 -23.23
N GLN A 30 -65.97 55.98 -23.22
CA GLN A 30 -65.18 55.73 -24.43
C GLN A 30 -65.42 54.33 -25.05
N VAL A 31 -66.26 53.50 -24.42
CA VAL A 31 -66.61 52.16 -24.90
C VAL A 31 -67.50 52.25 -26.14
N GLN A 32 -67.02 51.64 -27.24
CA GLN A 32 -67.77 51.41 -28.47
C GLN A 32 -68.13 49.93 -28.56
N GLU A 33 -69.42 49.63 -28.63
CA GLU A 33 -69.90 48.26 -28.77
C GLU A 33 -69.82 47.83 -30.23
N GLN A 34 -69.20 46.68 -30.48
CA GLN A 34 -69.04 46.09 -31.80
C GLN A 34 -69.48 44.63 -31.78
N GLN A 35 -70.30 44.24 -32.75
CA GLN A 35 -70.59 42.83 -33.01
C GLN A 35 -69.55 42.29 -33.97
N VAL A 36 -68.85 41.25 -33.54
CA VAL A 36 -67.76 40.62 -34.30
C VAL A 36 -68.14 39.18 -34.59
N GLN A 37 -68.19 38.84 -35.88
CA GLN A 37 -68.53 37.49 -36.32
C GLN A 37 -67.49 36.46 -35.90
N GLU A 38 -67.88 35.19 -35.89
CA GLU A 38 -66.99 34.03 -35.69
C GLU A 38 -65.72 34.10 -36.59
N ASN A 39 -64.60 33.59 -36.07
CA ASN A 39 -63.32 33.42 -36.77
C ASN A 39 -62.64 34.73 -37.22
N ARG A 40 -62.93 35.84 -36.53
CA ARG A 40 -62.28 37.14 -36.74
C ARG A 40 -61.17 37.37 -35.74
N ARG A 41 -60.03 37.86 -36.24
CA ARG A 41 -58.84 38.16 -35.43
C ARG A 41 -58.91 39.60 -34.95
N LEU A 42 -58.85 39.80 -33.63
CA LEU A 42 -58.86 41.12 -33.00
C LEU A 42 -57.46 41.74 -32.93
N GLY A 43 -56.42 40.92 -33.04
CA GLY A 43 -55.03 41.33 -33.18
C GLY A 43 -54.13 40.11 -33.40
N LEU A 44 -52.97 40.35 -34.00
CA LEU A 44 -51.99 39.32 -34.35
C LEU A 44 -50.79 39.40 -33.41
N GLU A 45 -50.18 38.25 -33.12
CA GLU A 45 -48.87 38.19 -32.44
C GLU A 45 -47.86 39.14 -33.13
N ASP A 46 -47.05 39.84 -32.34
CA ASP A 46 -46.02 40.81 -32.77
C ASP A 46 -46.52 42.07 -33.52
N THR A 47 -47.84 42.32 -33.53
CA THR A 47 -48.44 43.57 -34.02
C THR A 47 -48.78 44.52 -32.88
N GLN A 48 -48.92 45.82 -33.18
CA GLN A 48 -49.27 46.78 -32.14
C GLN A 48 -50.79 46.79 -31.95
N PRO A 49 -51.32 46.61 -30.71
CA PRO A 49 -52.76 46.60 -30.49
C PRO A 49 -53.40 47.93 -30.91
N GLU A 50 -54.48 47.87 -31.67
CA GLU A 50 -55.20 49.05 -32.15
C GLU A 50 -56.17 49.62 -31.10
N ALA A 51 -56.66 48.76 -30.20
CA ALA A 51 -57.63 49.09 -29.17
C ALA A 51 -57.54 48.13 -27.98
N LEU A 52 -58.11 48.55 -26.85
CA LEU A 52 -58.43 47.67 -25.72
C LEU A 52 -59.76 46.99 -26.03
N TYR A 53 -59.83 45.67 -25.90
CA TYR A 53 -61.08 44.93 -26.11
C TYR A 53 -61.56 44.32 -24.79
N ILE A 54 -62.85 44.46 -24.49
CA ILE A 54 -63.50 43.84 -23.33
C ILE A 54 -64.60 42.94 -23.88
N LEU A 55 -64.55 41.65 -23.58
CA LEU A 55 -65.53 40.69 -24.05
C LEU A 55 -66.81 40.84 -23.24
N TYR A 56 -67.90 41.33 -23.85
CA TYR A 56 -69.19 41.49 -23.20
C TYR A 56 -70.01 40.19 -23.26
N ASP A 57 -70.04 39.54 -24.42
CA ASP A 57 -70.72 38.26 -24.65
C ASP A 57 -70.02 37.45 -25.76
N GLY A 58 -70.09 36.12 -25.70
CA GLY A 58 -69.40 35.19 -26.60
C GLY A 58 -68.08 34.63 -26.04
N HIS A 59 -67.27 34.00 -26.91
CA HIS A 59 -66.01 33.35 -26.55
C HIS A 59 -64.85 33.80 -27.45
N LEU A 60 -63.74 34.16 -26.82
CA LEU A 60 -62.48 34.43 -27.53
C LEU A 60 -61.47 33.32 -27.24
N GLU A 61 -60.53 33.14 -28.16
CA GLU A 61 -59.37 32.28 -28.00
C GLU A 61 -58.11 33.10 -28.22
N ARG A 62 -57.12 32.93 -27.33
CA ARG A 62 -55.76 33.42 -27.53
C ARG A 62 -54.81 32.27 -27.75
N TYR A 63 -53.92 32.41 -28.71
CA TYR A 63 -52.85 31.45 -28.92
C TYR A 63 -51.55 32.12 -29.34
N ARG A 64 -50.45 31.45 -29.00
CA ARG A 64 -49.09 31.84 -29.42
C ARG A 64 -48.50 30.82 -30.38
N THR A 65 -47.89 31.30 -31.46
CA THR A 65 -47.34 30.45 -32.52
C THR A 65 -45.96 29.91 -32.12
N SER A 66 -45.84 28.61 -31.80
CA SER A 66 -44.55 27.99 -31.45
C SER A 66 -43.87 27.37 -32.69
N LYS A 67 -42.55 27.57 -32.84
CA LYS A 67 -41.74 26.95 -33.91
C LYS A 67 -41.43 25.46 -33.68
N THR A 68 -41.74 24.89 -32.51
CA THR A 68 -41.28 23.53 -32.11
C THR A 68 -42.32 22.65 -31.41
N GLY A 69 -43.60 23.04 -31.34
CA GLY A 69 -44.64 22.22 -30.69
C GLY A 69 -46.03 22.86 -30.58
N LEU A 70 -46.95 22.19 -29.86
CA LEU A 70 -48.35 22.58 -29.62
C LEU A 70 -48.49 24.05 -29.17
N ALA A 71 -49.32 24.82 -29.87
CA ALA A 71 -49.66 26.20 -29.48
C ALA A 71 -50.37 26.19 -28.11
N LYS A 72 -49.96 27.08 -27.20
CA LYS A 72 -50.69 27.28 -25.94
C LYS A 72 -51.94 28.06 -26.27
N VAL A 73 -53.09 27.41 -26.13
CA VAL A 73 -54.42 27.96 -26.43
C VAL A 73 -55.11 28.29 -25.11
N THR A 74 -55.63 29.52 -24.99
CA THR A 74 -56.37 29.99 -23.82
C THR A 74 -57.74 30.49 -24.26
N SER A 75 -58.80 29.84 -23.79
CA SER A 75 -60.17 30.35 -23.97
C SER A 75 -60.47 31.46 -22.97
N LEU A 76 -61.06 32.55 -23.45
CA LEU A 76 -61.53 33.68 -22.66
C LEU A 76 -63.05 33.70 -22.59
N ILE A 77 -63.56 34.11 -21.43
CA ILE A 77 -64.98 34.20 -21.10
C ILE A 77 -65.44 35.66 -20.97
N PRO A 78 -66.75 35.95 -21.06
CA PRO A 78 -67.29 37.29 -20.83
C PRO A 78 -66.75 37.94 -19.55
N GLY A 79 -66.30 39.19 -19.66
CA GLY A 79 -65.57 39.91 -18.62
C GLY A 79 -64.06 40.03 -18.84
N SER A 80 -63.50 39.23 -19.76
CA SER A 80 -62.06 39.24 -20.06
C SER A 80 -61.64 40.50 -20.80
N ILE A 81 -60.50 41.07 -20.39
CA ILE A 81 -59.88 42.26 -21.02
C ILE A 81 -58.69 41.82 -21.88
N VAL A 82 -58.60 42.36 -23.10
CA VAL A 82 -57.60 42.05 -24.12
C VAL A 82 -56.74 43.29 -24.39
N TYR A 83 -55.43 43.06 -24.43
CA TYR A 83 -54.38 44.06 -24.67
C TYR A 83 -54.19 45.12 -23.58
N LEU A 84 -54.71 44.90 -22.37
CA LEU A 84 -54.56 45.82 -21.24
C LEU A 84 -53.08 46.10 -20.91
N LYS A 85 -52.28 45.05 -20.78
CA LYS A 85 -50.86 45.15 -20.43
C LYS A 85 -50.06 45.76 -21.57
N GLU A 86 -50.34 45.34 -22.80
CA GLU A 86 -49.66 45.75 -24.01
C GLU A 86 -49.88 47.23 -24.32
N LEU A 87 -51.10 47.74 -24.10
CA LEU A 87 -51.40 49.16 -24.28
C LEU A 87 -50.79 50.04 -23.18
N LEU A 88 -50.82 49.59 -21.93
CA LEU A 88 -50.21 50.32 -20.80
C LEU A 88 -48.68 50.38 -20.89
N LEU A 89 -48.04 49.29 -21.32
CA LEU A 89 -46.57 49.17 -21.42
C LEU A 89 -46.01 49.52 -22.81
N ASP A 90 -46.88 49.96 -23.73
CA ASP A 90 -46.57 50.26 -25.14
C ASP A 90 -45.84 49.12 -25.89
N ARG A 91 -46.26 47.88 -25.62
CA ARG A 91 -45.71 46.66 -26.24
C ARG A 91 -46.57 46.17 -27.40
N LYS A 92 -45.98 45.28 -28.21
CA LYS A 92 -46.70 44.52 -29.24
C LYS A 92 -47.51 43.39 -28.57
N ALA A 93 -48.59 42.98 -29.22
CA ALA A 93 -49.43 41.85 -28.81
C ALA A 93 -48.58 40.57 -28.71
N GLU A 94 -48.62 39.89 -27.56
CA GLU A 94 -47.83 38.67 -27.33
C GLU A 94 -48.50 37.41 -27.91
N GLU A 95 -49.80 37.48 -28.18
CA GLU A 95 -50.63 36.36 -28.65
C GLU A 95 -51.62 36.84 -29.71
N THR A 96 -52.01 35.94 -30.62
CA THR A 96 -53.09 36.20 -31.58
C THR A 96 -54.43 35.94 -30.88
N THR A 97 -55.36 36.89 -30.96
CA THR A 97 -56.72 36.75 -30.38
C THR A 97 -57.75 36.57 -31.50
N ILE A 98 -58.59 35.54 -31.42
CA ILE A 98 -59.62 35.21 -32.40
C ILE A 98 -60.98 34.97 -31.74
N THR A 99 -62.08 35.32 -32.42
CA THR A 99 -63.45 34.97 -31.99
C THR A 99 -63.78 33.52 -32.34
N LEU A 100 -64.36 32.78 -31.39
CA LEU A 100 -64.80 31.39 -31.60
C LEU A 100 -66.27 31.28 -32.01
N ASN A 101 -67.06 32.31 -31.74
CA ASN A 101 -68.44 32.44 -32.16
C ASN A 101 -68.74 33.93 -32.39
N ASP A 102 -69.98 34.26 -32.72
CA ASP A 102 -70.41 35.65 -32.78
C ASP A 102 -70.31 36.27 -31.37
N CYS A 103 -69.47 37.30 -31.24
CA CYS A 103 -69.16 37.96 -29.97
C CYS A 103 -69.64 39.41 -29.96
N VAL A 104 -70.05 39.88 -28.79
CA VAL A 104 -70.22 41.31 -28.52
C VAL A 104 -69.00 41.81 -27.76
N ILE A 105 -68.28 42.76 -28.34
CA ILE A 105 -67.00 43.26 -27.82
C ILE A 105 -67.09 44.76 -27.63
N TRP A 106 -66.67 45.21 -26.45
CA TRP A 106 -66.50 46.61 -26.12
C TRP A 106 -65.08 47.04 -26.45
N THR A 107 -64.97 48.02 -27.34
CA THR A 107 -63.71 48.46 -27.93
C THR A 107 -63.39 49.88 -27.49
N ILE A 108 -62.17 50.11 -27.01
CA ILE A 108 -61.68 51.44 -26.64
C ILE A 108 -60.43 51.72 -27.48
N PRO A 109 -60.45 52.72 -28.39
CA PRO A 109 -59.30 53.04 -29.22
C PRO A 109 -58.05 53.31 -28.40
N ARG A 110 -56.87 52.87 -28.89
CA ARG A 110 -55.59 53.00 -28.19
C ARG A 110 -55.30 54.40 -27.65
N GLU A 111 -55.50 55.43 -28.46
CA GLU A 111 -55.24 56.83 -28.05
C GLU A 111 -56.19 57.28 -26.93
N ALA A 112 -57.47 56.90 -27.01
CA ALA A 112 -58.45 57.21 -25.97
C ALA A 112 -58.12 56.48 -24.66
N PHE A 113 -57.75 55.20 -24.73
CA PHE A 113 -57.35 54.43 -23.55
C PHE A 113 -56.06 54.97 -22.91
N LYS A 114 -55.07 55.36 -23.73
CA LYS A 114 -53.83 55.99 -23.24
C LYS A 114 -54.10 57.31 -22.52
N ALA A 115 -54.99 58.14 -23.07
CA ALA A 115 -55.39 59.39 -22.42
C ALA A 115 -56.05 59.14 -21.05
N ILE A 116 -56.97 58.16 -20.97
CA ILE A 116 -57.59 57.75 -19.70
C ILE A 116 -56.54 57.23 -18.71
N ALA A 117 -55.62 56.37 -19.16
CA ALA A 117 -54.57 55.82 -18.30
C ALA A 117 -53.58 56.88 -17.78
N GLN A 118 -53.35 57.96 -18.53
CA GLN A 118 -52.57 59.11 -18.07
C GLN A 118 -53.33 59.95 -17.04
N GLN A 119 -54.65 60.10 -17.21
CA GLN A 119 -55.51 60.86 -16.30
C GLN A 119 -55.77 60.12 -14.98
N PHE A 120 -55.83 58.79 -15.00
CA PHE A 120 -56.09 57.94 -13.83
C PHE A 120 -54.93 56.93 -13.62
N PRO A 121 -53.86 57.32 -12.91
CA PRO A 121 -52.68 56.48 -12.69
C PRO A 121 -52.97 55.15 -11.96
N GLU A 122 -54.09 55.06 -11.25
CA GLU A 122 -54.57 53.84 -10.57
C GLU A 122 -54.75 52.65 -11.53
N ILE A 123 -55.08 52.91 -12.80
CA ILE A 123 -55.21 51.87 -13.85
C ILE A 123 -53.86 51.19 -14.10
N ALA A 124 -52.78 51.97 -14.17
CA ALA A 124 -51.43 51.44 -14.35
C ALA A 124 -50.87 50.78 -13.07
N GLN A 125 -51.24 51.30 -11.89
CA GLN A 125 -50.80 50.77 -10.60
C GLN A 125 -51.38 49.37 -10.31
N GLY A 126 -52.67 49.14 -10.59
CA GLY A 126 -53.32 47.83 -10.37
C GLY A 126 -52.68 46.70 -11.19
N VAL A 127 -52.41 46.97 -12.48
CA VAL A 127 -51.73 46.01 -13.38
C VAL A 127 -50.28 45.77 -12.93
N SER A 128 -49.60 46.80 -12.44
CA SER A 128 -48.22 46.68 -11.94
C SER A 128 -48.12 45.82 -10.67
N GLN A 129 -49.08 45.96 -9.74
CA GLN A 129 -49.14 45.14 -8.53
C GLN A 129 -49.40 43.66 -8.85
N GLN A 130 -50.35 43.36 -9.74
CA GLN A 130 -50.65 41.99 -10.15
C GLN A 130 -49.45 41.32 -10.83
N LEU A 131 -48.72 42.05 -11.68
CA LEU A 131 -47.48 41.57 -12.29
C LEU A 131 -46.36 41.34 -11.27
N ALA A 132 -46.25 42.21 -10.25
CA ALA A 132 -45.27 42.05 -9.18
C ALA A 132 -45.52 40.79 -8.36
N THR A 133 -46.78 40.51 -7.97
CA THR A 133 -47.13 39.29 -7.22
C THR A 133 -46.87 38.02 -8.03
N GLN A 134 -47.24 38.00 -9.32
CA GLN A 134 -46.94 36.86 -10.20
C GLN A 134 -45.42 36.66 -10.39
N LEU A 135 -44.65 37.75 -10.48
CA LEU A 135 -43.19 37.67 -10.57
C LEU A 135 -42.58 37.15 -9.27
N GLU A 136 -43.08 37.59 -8.11
CA GLU A 136 -42.62 37.14 -6.80
C GLU A 136 -42.88 35.64 -6.61
N GLU A 137 -44.08 35.15 -6.93
CA GLU A 137 -44.42 33.73 -6.90
C GLU A 137 -43.49 32.90 -7.80
N VAL A 138 -43.35 33.26 -9.07
CA VAL A 138 -42.46 32.55 -10.02
C VAL A 138 -41.00 32.62 -9.57
N SER A 139 -40.55 33.76 -9.04
CA SER A 139 -39.18 33.92 -8.56
C SER A 139 -38.89 33.05 -7.34
N SER A 140 -39.85 32.92 -6.42
CA SER A 140 -39.73 32.09 -5.22
C SER A 140 -39.71 30.60 -5.56
N GLN A 141 -40.56 30.17 -6.50
CA GLN A 141 -40.56 28.80 -7.01
C GLN A 141 -39.24 28.46 -7.70
N LEU A 142 -38.73 29.36 -8.55
CA LEU A 142 -37.45 29.18 -9.22
C LEU A 142 -36.28 29.17 -8.22
N ALA A 143 -36.35 29.99 -7.17
CA ALA A 143 -35.35 30.01 -6.10
C ALA A 143 -35.34 28.67 -5.35
N TYR A 144 -36.51 28.15 -4.98
CA TYR A 144 -36.64 26.85 -4.31
C TYR A 144 -36.09 25.70 -5.16
N GLU A 145 -36.46 25.62 -6.44
CA GLU A 145 -35.95 24.60 -7.37
C GLU A 145 -34.42 24.69 -7.54
N ARG A 146 -33.88 25.91 -7.60
CA ARG A 146 -32.42 26.13 -7.66
C ARG A 146 -31.73 25.66 -6.39
N GLU A 147 -32.27 25.99 -5.22
CA GLU A 147 -31.71 25.54 -3.93
C GLU A 147 -31.74 24.01 -3.81
N GLN A 148 -32.85 23.39 -4.18
CA GLN A 148 -32.98 21.93 -4.23
C GLN A 148 -31.93 21.31 -5.15
N GLN A 149 -31.78 21.86 -6.37
CA GLN A 149 -30.81 21.35 -7.33
C GLN A 149 -29.37 21.51 -6.82
N ILE A 150 -29.02 22.65 -6.21
CA ILE A 150 -27.70 22.90 -5.63
C ILE A 150 -27.42 21.94 -4.48
N ALA A 151 -28.41 21.69 -3.62
CA ALA A 151 -28.28 20.80 -2.46
C ALA A 151 -28.08 19.32 -2.88
N LEU A 152 -28.81 18.85 -3.90
CA LEU A 152 -28.76 17.45 -4.34
C LEU A 152 -27.60 17.15 -5.28
N ARG A 153 -27.16 18.13 -6.09
CA ARG A 153 -26.14 17.94 -7.16
C ARG A 153 -24.86 17.22 -6.72
N PRO A 154 -24.27 17.48 -5.55
CA PRO A 154 -23.05 16.79 -5.12
C PRO A 154 -23.22 15.28 -4.91
N TYR A 155 -24.45 14.82 -4.69
CA TYR A 155 -24.76 13.44 -4.29
C TYR A 155 -25.44 12.64 -5.39
N LEU A 156 -25.83 13.26 -6.51
CA LEU A 156 -26.59 12.60 -7.57
C LEU A 156 -25.84 11.41 -8.19
N VAL A 157 -26.54 10.29 -8.33
CA VAL A 157 -26.10 9.10 -9.05
C VAL A 157 -26.89 9.03 -10.36
N PRO A 158 -26.31 9.43 -11.50
CA PRO A 158 -27.06 9.61 -12.75
C PRO A 158 -27.37 8.29 -13.48
N LYS A 159 -26.61 7.22 -13.20
CA LYS A 159 -26.76 5.93 -13.88
C LYS A 159 -26.17 4.78 -13.08
N VAL A 160 -26.62 3.58 -13.42
CA VAL A 160 -26.00 2.32 -12.98
C VAL A 160 -24.61 2.15 -13.64
N LYS A 161 -23.63 1.59 -12.90
CA LYS A 161 -22.31 1.26 -13.46
C LYS A 161 -22.40 0.03 -14.39
N ARG A 162 -23.05 -1.05 -13.92
CA ARG A 162 -23.25 -2.30 -14.68
C ARG A 162 -24.33 -3.22 -14.10
N GLY A 163 -24.78 -4.20 -14.89
CA GLY A 163 -25.56 -5.33 -14.39
C GLY A 163 -24.73 -6.36 -13.62
N ILE A 164 -25.40 -7.27 -12.91
CA ILE A 164 -24.74 -8.42 -12.26
C ILE A 164 -24.27 -9.41 -13.33
N VAL A 165 -22.95 -9.61 -13.41
CA VAL A 165 -22.28 -10.51 -14.36
C VAL A 165 -22.05 -11.88 -13.71
N GLY A 166 -22.28 -12.95 -14.46
CA GLY A 166 -22.08 -14.33 -14.01
C GLY A 166 -23.26 -15.26 -14.30
N THR A 167 -22.99 -16.57 -14.28
CA THR A 167 -23.96 -17.64 -14.52
C THR A 167 -24.14 -18.56 -13.31
N SER A 168 -23.36 -18.38 -12.25
CA SER A 168 -23.48 -19.17 -11.03
C SER A 168 -24.87 -19.03 -10.38
N ARG A 169 -25.28 -20.07 -9.64
CA ARG A 169 -26.51 -20.04 -8.82
C ARG A 169 -26.60 -18.80 -7.93
N TYR A 170 -25.46 -18.33 -7.43
CA TYR A 170 -25.39 -17.14 -6.60
C TYR A 170 -25.70 -15.87 -7.39
N ALA A 171 -25.17 -15.74 -8.61
CA ALA A 171 -25.41 -14.57 -9.48
C ALA A 171 -26.86 -14.52 -9.97
N VAL A 172 -27.44 -15.69 -10.29
CA VAL A 172 -28.86 -15.81 -10.63
C VAL A 172 -29.75 -15.39 -9.46
N ARG A 173 -29.50 -15.92 -8.26
CA ARG A 173 -30.25 -15.55 -7.05
C ARG A 173 -30.16 -14.06 -6.73
N LEU A 174 -28.96 -13.47 -6.79
CA LEU A 174 -28.79 -12.04 -6.57
C LEU A 174 -29.59 -11.19 -7.56
N ARG A 175 -29.66 -11.58 -8.84
CA ARG A 175 -30.51 -10.89 -9.84
C ARG A 175 -32.01 -11.00 -9.50
N GLN A 176 -32.45 -12.16 -9.01
CA GLN A 176 -33.84 -12.35 -8.56
C GLN A 176 -34.16 -11.48 -7.35
N ASP A 177 -33.26 -11.43 -6.36
CA ASP A 177 -33.41 -10.60 -5.16
C ASP A 177 -33.47 -9.11 -5.52
N ILE A 178 -32.61 -8.64 -6.43
CA ILE A 178 -32.65 -7.26 -6.96
C ILE A 178 -33.97 -6.98 -7.67
N LYS A 179 -34.44 -7.88 -8.54
CA LYS A 179 -35.71 -7.70 -9.26
C LYS A 179 -36.90 -7.66 -8.32
N LYS A 180 -36.89 -8.50 -7.27
CA LYS A 180 -37.92 -8.51 -6.24
C LYS A 180 -37.91 -7.21 -5.45
N ALA A 181 -36.75 -6.75 -5.01
CA ALA A 181 -36.62 -5.48 -4.32
C ALA A 181 -37.00 -4.27 -5.19
N ALA A 182 -36.78 -4.33 -6.50
CA ALA A 182 -37.20 -3.27 -7.42
C ALA A 182 -38.72 -3.22 -7.66
N SER A 183 -39.45 -4.31 -7.35
CA SER A 183 -40.90 -4.41 -7.60
C SER A 183 -41.76 -3.69 -6.57
N ASP A 184 -41.21 -3.36 -5.40
CA ASP A 184 -41.85 -2.52 -4.40
C ASP A 184 -40.98 -1.32 -4.02
N ARG A 185 -41.58 -0.40 -3.25
CA ARG A 185 -40.98 0.86 -2.81
C ARG A 185 -40.35 0.79 -1.43
N GLY A 186 -40.26 -0.40 -0.83
CA GLY A 186 -39.73 -0.52 0.52
C GLY A 186 -38.22 -0.29 0.59
N SER A 187 -37.74 0.09 1.77
CA SER A 187 -36.31 0.29 2.01
C SER A 187 -35.56 -1.05 2.01
N VAL A 188 -34.30 -1.02 1.58
CA VAL A 188 -33.50 -2.24 1.36
C VAL A 188 -32.19 -2.16 2.12
N LEU A 189 -31.84 -3.23 2.83
CA LEU A 189 -30.52 -3.40 3.46
C LEU A 189 -29.68 -4.37 2.63
N ILE A 190 -28.54 -3.92 2.13
CA ILE A 190 -27.62 -4.69 1.28
C ILE A 190 -26.33 -4.90 2.05
N PHE A 191 -25.93 -6.15 2.30
CA PHE A 191 -24.71 -6.41 3.07
C PHE A 191 -23.80 -7.42 2.39
N GLY A 192 -22.50 -7.35 2.70
CA GLY A 192 -21.48 -8.24 2.16
C GLY A 192 -20.08 -7.66 2.31
N GLU A 193 -19.07 -8.45 2.03
CA GLU A 193 -17.66 -8.08 2.17
C GLU A 193 -17.24 -6.80 1.42
N PRO A 194 -16.10 -6.19 1.80
CA PRO A 194 -15.53 -5.06 1.09
C PRO A 194 -15.30 -5.36 -0.40
N GLY A 195 -15.49 -4.35 -1.26
CA GLY A 195 -15.18 -4.46 -2.70
C GLY A 195 -16.21 -5.21 -3.56
N LEU A 196 -17.41 -5.47 -3.04
CA LEU A 196 -18.50 -6.12 -3.79
C LEU A 196 -19.40 -5.17 -4.61
N GLU A 197 -19.08 -3.87 -4.68
CA GLU A 197 -19.89 -2.87 -5.39
C GLU A 197 -21.37 -2.89 -4.94
N LYS A 198 -21.60 -2.91 -3.62
CA LYS A 198 -22.94 -2.93 -3.01
C LYS A 198 -23.77 -1.70 -3.40
N ASP A 199 -23.10 -0.57 -3.60
CA ASP A 199 -23.68 0.67 -4.12
C ASP A 199 -24.23 0.50 -5.56
N ASN A 200 -23.54 -0.22 -6.43
CA ASN A 200 -24.08 -0.56 -7.75
C ASN A 200 -25.29 -1.50 -7.65
N THR A 201 -25.31 -2.40 -6.66
CA THR A 201 -26.49 -3.24 -6.37
C THR A 201 -27.70 -2.38 -5.95
N ALA A 202 -27.47 -1.38 -5.10
CA ALA A 202 -28.49 -0.41 -4.73
C ALA A 202 -28.98 0.40 -5.94
N ALA A 203 -28.06 0.90 -6.78
CA ALA A 203 -28.43 1.61 -8.00
C ALA A 203 -29.28 0.74 -8.95
N LEU A 204 -28.94 -0.54 -9.11
CA LEU A 204 -29.74 -1.48 -9.92
C LEU A 204 -31.17 -1.63 -9.42
N ILE A 205 -31.39 -1.57 -8.11
CA ILE A 205 -32.74 -1.63 -7.52
C ILE A 205 -33.53 -0.36 -7.89
N HIS A 206 -32.94 0.81 -7.68
CA HIS A 206 -33.60 2.09 -7.99
C HIS A 206 -33.94 2.21 -9.49
N PHE A 207 -32.95 2.05 -10.37
CA PHE A 207 -33.15 2.19 -11.82
C PHE A 207 -33.97 1.04 -12.43
N GLY A 208 -34.13 -0.07 -11.70
CA GLY A 208 -35.03 -1.18 -12.06
C GLY A 208 -36.48 -1.00 -11.58
N SER A 209 -36.76 0.03 -10.77
CA SER A 209 -38.09 0.27 -10.16
C SER A 209 -38.96 1.22 -10.98
N SER A 210 -40.21 1.43 -10.54
CA SER A 210 -41.11 2.47 -11.08
C SER A 210 -40.53 3.89 -10.94
N ASP A 211 -39.71 4.11 -9.92
CA ASP A 211 -39.20 5.42 -9.51
C ASP A 211 -37.87 5.75 -10.20
N ARG A 212 -37.51 5.06 -11.29
CA ARG A 212 -36.24 5.23 -12.04
C ARG A 212 -36.01 6.65 -12.60
N LYS A 213 -37.06 7.47 -12.66
CA LYS A 213 -37.00 8.88 -13.10
C LYS A 213 -36.78 9.85 -11.95
N GLU A 214 -37.01 9.40 -10.72
CA GLU A 214 -36.80 10.19 -9.51
C GLU A 214 -35.30 10.28 -9.18
N PRO A 215 -34.84 11.31 -8.45
CA PRO A 215 -33.43 11.43 -8.11
C PRO A 215 -32.96 10.31 -7.18
N LEU A 216 -31.81 9.73 -7.51
CA LEU A 216 -31.03 8.87 -6.62
C LEU A 216 -29.81 9.65 -6.12
N ILE A 217 -29.70 9.80 -4.80
CA ILE A 217 -28.50 10.39 -4.18
C ILE A 217 -27.73 9.33 -3.39
N LYS A 218 -26.39 9.42 -3.41
CA LYS A 218 -25.49 8.55 -2.63
C LYS A 218 -24.71 9.38 -1.63
N ILE A 219 -24.72 8.92 -0.39
CA ILE A 219 -24.01 9.53 0.74
C ILE A 219 -23.19 8.44 1.42
N ASN A 220 -21.91 8.72 1.69
CA ASN A 220 -21.09 7.83 2.49
C ASN A 220 -21.26 8.21 3.97
N CYS A 221 -21.59 7.23 4.80
CA CYS A 221 -21.87 7.45 6.22
C CYS A 221 -20.66 7.98 7.00
N ASN A 222 -19.43 7.65 6.56
CA ASN A 222 -18.20 8.16 7.14
C ASN A 222 -17.96 9.67 6.93
N THR A 223 -18.72 10.33 6.03
CA THR A 223 -18.65 11.78 5.79
C THR A 223 -19.72 12.58 6.52
N LEU A 224 -20.66 11.91 7.20
CA LEU A 224 -21.77 12.58 7.90
C LEU A 224 -21.34 13.16 9.25
N GLN A 225 -21.98 14.26 9.66
CA GLN A 225 -21.87 14.71 11.04
C GLN A 225 -22.47 13.66 12.00
N PRO A 226 -21.92 13.52 13.23
CA PRO A 226 -22.46 12.59 14.22
C PRO A 226 -23.97 12.77 14.48
N SER A 227 -24.45 14.00 14.40
CA SER A 227 -25.85 14.35 14.59
C SER A 227 -26.75 13.92 13.43
N GLY A 228 -26.22 13.84 12.20
CA GLY A 228 -26.97 13.60 10.97
C GLY A 228 -27.65 14.82 10.37
N ALA A 229 -27.21 16.04 10.71
CA ALA A 229 -27.86 17.29 10.32
C ALA A 229 -28.00 17.46 8.80
N GLU A 230 -27.11 16.88 8.00
CA GLU A 230 -27.22 16.92 6.54
C GLU A 230 -28.43 16.14 6.02
N ILE A 231 -28.75 15.00 6.65
CA ILE A 231 -29.85 14.13 6.23
C ILE A 231 -31.19 14.62 6.78
N PHE A 232 -31.23 14.90 8.08
CA PHE A 232 -32.45 15.28 8.80
C PHE A 232 -32.76 16.78 8.76
N GLY A 233 -31.80 17.62 8.37
CA GLY A 233 -31.96 19.07 8.40
C GLY A 233 -31.79 19.67 9.80
N ARG A 234 -31.96 20.98 9.88
CA ARG A 234 -31.95 21.74 11.14
C ARG A 234 -33.27 22.50 11.30
N THR A 235 -33.58 22.97 12.49
CA THR A 235 -34.73 23.87 12.70
C THR A 235 -34.67 25.04 11.71
N GLY A 236 -35.71 25.19 10.88
CA GLY A 236 -35.80 26.21 9.83
C GLY A 236 -34.97 25.98 8.56
N LYS A 237 -34.19 24.89 8.44
CA LYS A 237 -33.42 24.54 7.23
C LYS A 237 -33.66 23.09 6.79
N PRO A 238 -34.19 22.86 5.57
CA PRO A 238 -34.48 21.52 5.07
C PRO A 238 -33.23 20.63 4.95
N GLY A 239 -33.41 19.35 5.27
CA GLY A 239 -32.39 18.31 5.11
C GLY A 239 -32.50 17.60 3.76
N LEU A 240 -31.59 16.67 3.48
CA LEU A 240 -31.63 15.86 2.24
C LEU A 240 -32.91 15.02 2.13
N LEU A 241 -33.49 14.57 3.26
CA LEU A 241 -34.78 13.87 3.26
C LEU A 241 -35.94 14.76 2.80
N ASP A 242 -35.91 16.05 3.14
CA ASP A 242 -36.90 17.03 2.66
C ASP A 242 -36.67 17.30 1.18
N TRP A 243 -35.41 17.60 0.79
CA TRP A 243 -35.08 17.97 -0.59
C TRP A 243 -35.30 16.85 -1.61
N ILE A 244 -35.10 15.58 -1.25
CA ILE A 244 -35.22 14.47 -2.19
C ILE A 244 -36.69 14.11 -2.49
N GLY A 245 -37.62 14.43 -1.58
CA GLY A 245 -39.05 14.08 -1.69
C GLY A 245 -39.26 12.59 -1.97
N ARG A 246 -39.86 12.28 -3.13
CA ARG A 246 -40.15 10.90 -3.56
C ARG A 246 -38.96 10.12 -4.12
N GLY A 247 -37.77 10.71 -4.16
CA GLY A 247 -36.57 10.04 -4.64
C GLY A 247 -36.01 8.97 -3.71
N THR A 248 -34.77 8.58 -3.97
CA THR A 248 -34.08 7.51 -3.25
C THR A 248 -32.77 8.01 -2.65
N ILE A 249 -32.55 7.75 -1.36
CA ILE A 249 -31.28 8.00 -0.68
C ILE A 249 -30.54 6.68 -0.48
N MET A 250 -29.32 6.62 -0.99
CA MET A 250 -28.39 5.53 -0.76
C MET A 250 -27.41 5.88 0.36
N LEU A 251 -27.46 5.15 1.47
CA LEU A 251 -26.54 5.26 2.60
C LEU A 251 -25.46 4.18 2.48
N ASN A 252 -24.25 4.60 2.15
CA ASN A 252 -23.12 3.70 1.93
C ASN A 252 -22.24 3.59 3.18
N ASN A 253 -21.73 2.38 3.48
CA ASN A 253 -20.88 2.09 4.65
C ASN A 253 -21.57 2.36 6.00
N LEU A 254 -22.76 1.78 6.20
CA LEU A 254 -23.57 2.04 7.38
C LEU A 254 -22.91 1.61 8.71
N GLU A 255 -21.89 0.73 8.66
CA GLU A 255 -21.05 0.38 9.81
C GLU A 255 -20.26 1.56 10.40
N ASP A 256 -20.05 2.64 9.65
CA ASP A 256 -19.23 3.79 10.05
C ASP A 256 -20.05 4.92 10.71
N ILE A 257 -21.34 4.71 10.99
CA ILE A 257 -22.20 5.75 11.58
C ILE A 257 -21.90 5.99 13.07
N ALA A 258 -22.10 7.23 13.51
CA ALA A 258 -22.09 7.58 14.92
C ALA A 258 -23.32 6.99 15.65
N PRO A 259 -23.22 6.64 16.94
CA PRO A 259 -24.36 6.10 17.71
C PRO A 259 -25.58 7.03 17.72
N GLU A 260 -25.36 8.34 17.83
CA GLU A 260 -26.44 9.35 17.81
C GLU A 260 -27.25 9.32 16.50
N PHE A 261 -26.57 9.15 15.37
CA PHE A 261 -27.21 9.00 14.07
C PHE A 261 -27.94 7.65 13.94
N GLU A 262 -27.35 6.56 14.46
CA GLU A 262 -27.96 5.23 14.45
C GLU A 262 -29.33 5.25 15.14
N GLU A 263 -29.44 5.89 16.32
CA GLU A 263 -30.72 5.97 17.05
C GLU A 263 -31.81 6.67 16.24
N LYS A 264 -31.49 7.81 15.63
CA LYS A 264 -32.42 8.57 14.79
C LYS A 264 -32.80 7.82 13.52
N LEU A 265 -31.83 7.14 12.89
CA LEU A 265 -32.09 6.32 11.72
C LEU A 265 -32.98 5.12 12.05
N VAL A 266 -32.76 4.46 13.19
CA VAL A 266 -33.62 3.36 13.67
C VAL A 266 -35.04 3.87 13.94
N GLN A 267 -35.17 5.04 14.59
CA GLN A 267 -36.47 5.67 14.83
C GLN A 267 -37.19 5.94 13.49
N LEU A 268 -36.49 6.55 12.53
CA LEU A 268 -37.01 6.77 11.19
C LEU A 268 -37.48 5.48 10.53
N LEU A 269 -36.65 4.42 10.54
CA LEU A 269 -36.98 3.14 9.91
C LEU A 269 -38.11 2.37 10.61
N LYS A 270 -38.41 2.68 11.87
CA LYS A 270 -39.54 2.10 12.61
C LYS A 270 -40.85 2.87 12.38
N THR A 271 -40.80 4.20 12.44
CA THR A 271 -42.00 5.06 12.47
C THR A 271 -42.36 5.65 11.10
N GLY A 272 -41.39 5.76 10.18
CA GLY A 272 -41.50 6.52 8.94
C GLY A 272 -41.48 8.03 9.15
N LYS A 273 -41.09 8.50 10.34
CA LYS A 273 -40.99 9.91 10.68
C LYS A 273 -39.60 10.26 11.22
N PHE A 274 -39.13 11.47 10.92
CA PHE A 274 -37.89 12.03 11.45
C PHE A 274 -38.13 13.41 12.05
N THR A 275 -37.26 13.81 12.97
CA THR A 275 -37.25 15.16 13.56
C THR A 275 -35.99 15.90 13.10
N PRO A 276 -36.11 17.16 12.63
CA PRO A 276 -34.96 18.01 12.36
C PRO A 276 -34.08 18.21 13.59
N ILE A 277 -32.82 18.59 13.40
CA ILE A 277 -31.89 18.79 14.51
C ILE A 277 -31.98 20.21 15.05
N ALA A 278 -32.39 20.34 16.30
CA ALA A 278 -32.37 21.60 17.04
C ALA A 278 -31.03 21.83 17.73
N ARG A 279 -30.66 23.11 17.88
CA ARG A 279 -29.55 23.51 18.77
C ARG A 279 -30.04 23.69 20.20
N GLU A 280 -29.13 23.65 21.16
CA GLU A 280 -29.46 23.96 22.57
C GLU A 280 -30.11 25.35 22.66
N GLY A 281 -31.31 25.40 23.26
CA GLY A 281 -32.11 26.61 23.41
C GLY A 281 -33.13 26.88 22.30
N GLU A 282 -33.15 26.10 21.21
CA GLU A 282 -34.21 26.16 20.20
C GLU A 282 -35.42 25.29 20.60
N PRO A 283 -36.65 25.68 20.20
CA PRO A 283 -37.85 24.87 20.43
C PRO A 283 -37.76 23.52 19.70
N GLU A 284 -38.32 22.47 20.29
CA GLU A 284 -38.29 21.12 19.75
C GLU A 284 -39.07 21.05 18.41
N PRO A 285 -38.44 20.61 17.31
CA PRO A 285 -39.04 20.69 15.99
C PRO A 285 -40.03 19.54 15.74
N GLU A 286 -41.07 19.83 14.97
CA GLU A 286 -42.12 18.84 14.65
C GLU A 286 -41.60 17.66 13.80
N ALA A 287 -42.15 16.48 14.06
CA ALA A 287 -41.82 15.26 13.33
C ALA A 287 -42.42 15.25 11.92
N ARG A 288 -41.58 15.06 10.91
CA ARG A 288 -41.94 15.01 9.49
C ARG A 288 -41.96 13.57 8.96
N SER A 289 -42.84 13.28 8.01
CA SER A 289 -42.91 11.96 7.37
C SER A 289 -41.89 11.84 6.23
N VAL A 290 -41.27 10.68 6.07
CA VAL A 290 -40.36 10.42 4.94
C VAL A 290 -41.12 9.85 3.76
N GLU A 291 -41.02 10.54 2.62
CA GLU A 291 -41.49 10.02 1.33
C GLU A 291 -40.40 9.29 0.54
N ALA A 292 -39.14 9.49 0.93
CA ALA A 292 -37.97 8.97 0.24
C ALA A 292 -37.74 7.47 0.51
N ARG A 293 -37.28 6.76 -0.52
CA ARG A 293 -36.83 5.37 -0.37
C ARG A 293 -35.41 5.31 0.16
N LEU A 294 -35.12 4.44 1.13
CA LEU A 294 -33.77 4.26 1.68
C LEU A 294 -33.12 2.97 1.18
N LEU A 295 -31.94 3.07 0.58
CA LEU A 295 -31.10 1.94 0.19
C LEU A 295 -29.81 1.97 1.02
N MET A 296 -29.66 1.02 1.92
CA MET A 296 -28.54 1.00 2.86
C MET A 296 -27.56 -0.09 2.47
N THR A 297 -26.26 0.20 2.54
CA THR A 297 -25.22 -0.80 2.33
C THR A 297 -24.30 -0.94 3.54
N SER A 298 -23.91 -2.18 3.85
CA SER A 298 -23.00 -2.45 4.96
C SER A 298 -22.04 -3.62 4.70
N GLU A 299 -20.96 -3.71 5.45
CA GLU A 299 -20.06 -4.88 5.47
C GLU A 299 -20.65 -6.10 6.17
N LYS A 300 -21.48 -5.87 7.19
CA LYS A 300 -22.05 -6.93 8.02
C LYS A 300 -23.56 -6.74 8.13
N ILE A 301 -24.23 -7.77 8.60
CA ILE A 301 -25.64 -7.64 8.96
C ILE A 301 -25.75 -6.80 10.23
N LEU A 302 -26.72 -5.89 10.27
CA LEU A 302 -26.98 -4.98 11.39
C LEU A 302 -28.31 -5.37 12.05
N PRO A 303 -28.30 -6.19 13.13
CA PRO A 303 -29.51 -6.81 13.67
C PRO A 303 -30.58 -5.82 14.14
N ARG A 304 -30.16 -4.61 14.58
CA ARG A 304 -31.06 -3.54 15.01
C ARG A 304 -31.90 -2.97 13.87
N LEU A 305 -31.35 -2.96 12.67
CA LEU A 305 -31.99 -2.39 11.48
C LEU A 305 -32.78 -3.44 10.70
N GLU A 306 -32.30 -4.68 10.65
CA GLU A 306 -32.94 -5.77 9.89
C GLU A 306 -34.43 -5.96 10.21
N LYS A 307 -34.83 -5.70 11.47
CA LYS A 307 -36.20 -5.87 11.96
C LYS A 307 -37.06 -4.61 11.87
N CYS A 308 -36.56 -3.53 11.29
CA CYS A 308 -37.31 -2.28 11.18
C CYS A 308 -38.42 -2.37 10.12
N LYS A 309 -39.58 -1.79 10.43
CA LYS A 309 -40.81 -1.88 9.61
C LYS A 309 -40.62 -1.43 8.15
N LEU A 310 -39.81 -0.41 7.91
CA LEU A 310 -39.56 0.11 6.55
C LEU A 310 -38.63 -0.75 5.72
N ILE A 311 -37.83 -1.64 6.33
CA ILE A 311 -36.94 -2.55 5.61
C ILE A 311 -37.73 -3.77 5.17
N THR A 312 -37.99 -3.85 3.87
CA THR A 312 -38.78 -4.94 3.25
C THR A 312 -37.90 -6.03 2.66
N HIS A 313 -36.68 -5.67 2.25
CA HIS A 313 -35.73 -6.61 1.67
C HIS A 313 -34.37 -6.50 2.34
N VAL A 314 -33.77 -7.66 2.60
CA VAL A 314 -32.43 -7.81 3.14
C VAL A 314 -31.64 -8.68 2.17
N ILE A 315 -30.68 -8.09 1.46
CA ILE A 315 -29.95 -8.72 0.36
C ILE A 315 -28.50 -8.95 0.76
N LYS A 316 -28.08 -10.22 0.77
CA LYS A 316 -26.68 -10.60 0.95
C LYS A 316 -25.98 -10.66 -0.40
N VAL A 317 -24.98 -9.79 -0.62
CA VAL A 317 -24.10 -9.89 -1.78
C VAL A 317 -23.01 -10.93 -1.49
N PRO A 318 -22.95 -12.05 -2.23
CA PRO A 318 -22.00 -13.11 -1.94
C PRO A 318 -20.59 -12.77 -2.48
N PRO A 319 -19.53 -13.12 -1.73
CA PRO A 319 -18.16 -12.79 -2.10
C PRO A 319 -17.68 -13.56 -3.34
N LEU A 320 -16.68 -13.04 -4.03
CA LEU A 320 -16.17 -13.62 -5.27
C LEU A 320 -15.63 -15.05 -5.06
N ARG A 321 -15.04 -15.35 -3.88
CA ARG A 321 -14.54 -16.68 -3.53
C ARG A 321 -15.57 -17.81 -3.54
N VAL A 322 -16.86 -17.52 -3.34
CA VAL A 322 -17.92 -18.55 -3.39
C VAL A 322 -18.53 -18.70 -4.80
N ARG A 323 -18.21 -17.78 -5.71
CA ARG A 323 -18.68 -17.77 -7.10
C ARG A 323 -17.50 -17.74 -8.08
N LYS A 324 -16.50 -18.58 -7.82
CA LYS A 324 -15.28 -18.73 -8.64
C LYS A 324 -15.58 -19.06 -10.12
N ALA A 325 -16.69 -19.74 -10.40
CA ALA A 325 -17.14 -20.02 -11.76
C ALA A 325 -17.45 -18.74 -12.57
N ASP A 326 -17.85 -17.65 -11.92
CA ASP A 326 -18.18 -16.39 -12.60
C ASP A 326 -16.94 -15.56 -12.97
N ILE A 327 -15.75 -15.90 -12.43
CA ILE A 327 -14.51 -15.12 -12.62
C ILE A 327 -14.15 -15.02 -14.10
N ALA A 328 -14.36 -16.08 -14.88
CA ALA A 328 -14.04 -16.07 -16.32
C ALA A 328 -14.86 -15.02 -17.07
N VAL A 329 -16.19 -15.08 -16.93
CA VAL A 329 -17.12 -14.13 -17.57
C VAL A 329 -16.90 -12.71 -17.06
N GLN A 330 -16.60 -12.57 -15.76
CA GLN A 330 -16.34 -11.27 -15.16
C GLN A 330 -15.02 -10.66 -15.65
N ALA A 331 -13.97 -11.46 -15.79
CA ALA A 331 -12.71 -11.02 -16.34
C ALA A 331 -12.86 -10.60 -17.81
N GLU A 332 -13.58 -11.38 -18.62
CA GLU A 332 -13.88 -11.01 -19.99
C GLU A 332 -14.63 -9.69 -20.11
N TYR A 333 -15.61 -9.46 -19.23
CA TYR A 333 -16.36 -8.20 -19.17
C TYR A 333 -15.43 -7.00 -18.88
N TYR A 334 -14.60 -7.10 -17.83
CA TYR A 334 -13.68 -6.01 -17.47
C TYR A 334 -12.62 -5.78 -18.55
N LEU A 335 -12.07 -6.83 -19.16
CA LEU A 335 -11.14 -6.68 -20.27
C LEU A 335 -11.78 -5.96 -21.45
N SER A 336 -13.01 -6.29 -21.82
CA SER A 336 -13.76 -5.58 -22.88
C SER A 336 -13.95 -4.10 -22.54
N LEU A 337 -14.32 -3.79 -21.29
CA LEU A 337 -14.54 -2.41 -20.83
C LEU A 337 -13.26 -1.59 -20.88
N ILE A 338 -12.17 -2.13 -20.31
CA ILE A 338 -10.87 -1.45 -20.22
C ILE A 338 -10.23 -1.29 -21.60
N ALA A 339 -10.33 -2.32 -22.46
CA ALA A 339 -9.82 -2.25 -23.82
C ALA A 339 -10.53 -1.15 -24.63
N ARG A 340 -11.87 -1.08 -24.53
CA ARG A 340 -12.68 -0.04 -25.18
C ARG A 340 -12.35 1.36 -24.66
N SER A 341 -12.19 1.54 -23.35
CA SER A 341 -11.86 2.86 -22.78
C SER A 341 -10.46 3.34 -23.17
N ARG A 342 -9.54 2.42 -23.50
CA ARG A 342 -8.16 2.74 -23.89
C ARG A 342 -7.93 2.72 -25.40
N GLY A 343 -8.92 2.32 -26.20
CA GLY A 343 -8.78 2.22 -27.66
C GLY A 343 -7.81 1.11 -28.12
N ILE A 344 -7.64 0.05 -27.33
CA ILE A 344 -6.74 -1.08 -27.67
C ILE A 344 -7.51 -2.34 -28.02
N SER A 345 -6.86 -3.29 -28.71
CA SER A 345 -7.42 -4.61 -28.93
C SER A 345 -7.61 -5.37 -27.60
N LYS A 346 -8.71 -6.13 -27.48
CA LYS A 346 -9.00 -6.91 -26.27
C LYS A 346 -8.01 -8.06 -26.16
N PRO A 347 -7.19 -8.14 -25.10
CA PRO A 347 -6.27 -9.25 -24.92
C PRO A 347 -7.01 -10.51 -24.43
N LYS A 348 -6.44 -11.68 -24.70
CA LYS A 348 -6.98 -12.98 -24.27
C LYS A 348 -6.29 -13.46 -23.01
N ILE A 349 -7.03 -14.03 -22.07
CA ILE A 349 -6.45 -14.67 -20.88
C ILE A 349 -6.08 -16.12 -21.23
N THR A 350 -4.85 -16.52 -20.94
CA THR A 350 -4.42 -17.92 -21.11
C THR A 350 -5.16 -18.87 -20.16
N PRO A 351 -5.41 -20.13 -20.53
CA PRO A 351 -6.09 -21.10 -19.65
C PRO A 351 -5.40 -21.31 -18.29
N GLU A 352 -4.07 -21.21 -18.25
CA GLU A 352 -3.26 -21.29 -17.02
C GLU A 352 -3.54 -20.10 -16.11
N ALA A 353 -3.49 -18.89 -16.66
CA ALA A 353 -3.80 -17.66 -15.93
C ALA A 353 -5.22 -17.67 -15.39
N LEU A 354 -6.19 -18.12 -16.18
CA LEU A 354 -7.58 -18.21 -15.76
C LEU A 354 -7.77 -19.19 -14.60
N ARG A 355 -7.17 -20.39 -14.68
CA ARG A 355 -7.18 -21.35 -13.57
C ARG A 355 -6.58 -20.75 -12.29
N ARG A 356 -5.50 -19.98 -12.41
CA ARG A 356 -4.88 -19.32 -11.27
C ARG A 356 -5.76 -18.22 -10.67
N LEU A 357 -6.40 -17.40 -11.51
CA LEU A 357 -7.39 -16.42 -11.09
C LEU A 357 -8.53 -17.11 -10.34
N GLN A 358 -9.09 -18.19 -10.89
CA GLN A 358 -10.15 -18.96 -10.23
C GLN A 358 -9.71 -19.59 -8.90
N GLY A 359 -8.42 -19.93 -8.76
CA GLY A 359 -7.84 -20.45 -7.52
C GLY A 359 -7.66 -19.41 -6.42
N TYR A 360 -7.62 -18.11 -6.75
CA TYR A 360 -7.41 -17.03 -5.79
C TYR A 360 -8.72 -16.58 -5.12
N ASP A 361 -8.64 -16.16 -3.86
CA ASP A 361 -9.83 -15.87 -3.04
C ASP A 361 -10.36 -14.44 -3.18
N PHE A 362 -9.57 -13.51 -3.75
CA PHE A 362 -9.95 -12.10 -3.94
C PHE A 362 -10.52 -11.43 -2.68
N PRO A 363 -9.70 -11.17 -1.64
CA PRO A 363 -10.15 -10.45 -0.45
C PRO A 363 -10.76 -9.06 -0.75
N GLY A 364 -10.35 -8.40 -1.82
CA GLY A 364 -10.94 -7.14 -2.31
C GLY A 364 -12.01 -7.31 -3.38
N ASN A 365 -12.49 -8.55 -3.61
CA ASN A 365 -13.59 -8.92 -4.49
C ASN A 365 -13.50 -8.28 -5.90
N HIS A 366 -14.52 -7.55 -6.34
CA HIS A 366 -14.61 -6.99 -7.69
C HIS A 366 -13.62 -5.86 -7.92
N VAL A 367 -13.37 -5.03 -6.89
CA VAL A 367 -12.41 -3.93 -6.96
C VAL A 367 -10.99 -4.45 -7.18
N GLU A 368 -10.62 -5.53 -6.47
CA GLU A 368 -9.32 -6.18 -6.66
C GLU A 368 -9.20 -6.82 -8.05
N LEU A 369 -10.23 -7.54 -8.50
CA LEU A 369 -10.23 -8.18 -9.83
C LEU A 369 -10.11 -7.15 -10.96
N GLU A 370 -10.89 -6.06 -10.91
CA GLU A 370 -10.86 -4.97 -11.89
C GLU A 370 -9.47 -4.30 -11.93
N SER A 371 -8.90 -4.02 -10.76
CA SER A 371 -7.55 -3.44 -10.63
C SER A 371 -6.47 -4.36 -11.19
N LEU A 372 -6.55 -5.66 -10.86
CA LEU A 372 -5.60 -6.67 -11.30
C LEU A 372 -5.61 -6.86 -12.82
N LEU A 373 -6.80 -6.88 -13.44
CA LEU A 373 -6.96 -6.93 -14.90
C LEU A 373 -6.47 -5.64 -15.56
N GLY A 374 -6.80 -4.48 -14.98
CA GLY A 374 -6.35 -3.18 -15.48
C GLY A 374 -4.83 -3.02 -15.46
N ARG A 375 -4.16 -3.57 -14.44
CA ARG A 375 -2.70 -3.64 -14.37
C ARG A 375 -2.13 -4.62 -15.39
N ALA A 376 -2.71 -5.81 -15.51
CA ALA A 376 -2.25 -6.83 -16.44
C ALA A 376 -2.25 -6.34 -17.89
N ILE A 377 -3.31 -5.63 -18.30
CA ILE A 377 -3.38 -4.98 -19.62
C ILE A 377 -2.22 -3.97 -19.81
N THR A 378 -1.91 -3.16 -18.79
CA THR A 378 -0.83 -2.17 -18.88
C THR A 378 0.56 -2.81 -18.96
N GLN A 379 0.73 -3.98 -18.33
CA GLN A 379 2.02 -4.68 -18.26
C GLN A 379 2.26 -5.67 -19.40
N ALA A 380 1.21 -6.06 -20.12
CA ALA A 380 1.31 -7.03 -21.19
C ALA A 380 2.01 -6.44 -22.41
N GLU A 381 3.11 -7.07 -22.83
CA GLU A 381 3.80 -6.78 -24.09
C GLU A 381 3.17 -7.51 -25.29
N SER A 382 2.26 -8.45 -25.02
CA SER A 382 1.59 -9.30 -26.01
C SER A 382 0.06 -9.25 -25.87
N PRO A 383 -0.71 -9.61 -26.92
CA PRO A 383 -2.17 -9.70 -26.85
C PRO A 383 -2.67 -10.86 -25.97
N GLU A 384 -1.78 -11.68 -25.41
CA GLU A 384 -2.11 -12.74 -24.45
C GLU A 384 -1.65 -12.37 -23.03
N LEU A 385 -2.57 -12.49 -22.07
CA LEU A 385 -2.31 -12.32 -20.65
C LEU A 385 -1.96 -13.69 -20.05
N THR A 386 -0.67 -13.89 -19.80
CA THR A 386 -0.14 -15.07 -19.13
C THR A 386 -0.23 -14.95 -17.60
N GLU A 387 -0.05 -16.06 -16.89
CA GLU A 387 -0.08 -16.08 -15.42
C GLU A 387 0.92 -15.07 -14.82
N GLU A 388 2.09 -14.95 -15.46
CA GLU A 388 3.22 -14.12 -15.04
C GLU A 388 2.91 -12.61 -15.05
N VAL A 389 1.92 -12.19 -15.87
CA VAL A 389 1.44 -10.81 -15.96
C VAL A 389 0.49 -10.46 -14.80
N PHE A 390 -0.37 -11.41 -14.38
CA PHE A 390 -1.32 -11.18 -13.28
C PHE A 390 -0.65 -11.24 -11.92
N TRP A 391 0.16 -12.27 -11.77
CA TRP A 391 0.93 -12.56 -10.58
C TRP A 391 2.36 -12.36 -11.01
N ALA A 392 2.95 -11.20 -10.69
CA ALA A 392 4.38 -10.98 -10.83
C ALA A 392 5.04 -12.23 -10.28
N ALA A 393 5.61 -13.03 -11.19
CA ALA A 393 5.81 -14.45 -10.98
C ALA A 393 6.30 -14.65 -9.56
N GLY A 394 5.55 -15.41 -8.76
CA GLY A 394 6.17 -16.08 -7.63
C GLY A 394 7.32 -16.84 -8.26
N ASN A 395 8.51 -16.25 -8.19
CA ASN A 395 9.64 -16.56 -9.05
C ASN A 395 9.73 -18.08 -9.12
N LYS A 396 9.83 -18.71 -10.30
CA LYS A 396 9.95 -20.19 -10.42
C LYS A 396 11.05 -20.76 -9.50
N ASN A 397 11.93 -19.88 -8.99
CA ASN A 397 12.87 -20.05 -7.89
C ASN A 397 12.29 -20.30 -6.47
N ARG A 398 10.97 -20.29 -6.22
CA ARG A 398 10.39 -20.65 -4.89
C ARG A 398 10.36 -22.15 -4.62
N ARG A 399 10.79 -22.99 -5.56
CA ARG A 399 10.67 -24.47 -5.53
C ARG A 399 11.23 -25.18 -4.29
N PHE A 400 11.90 -24.47 -3.36
CA PHE A 400 12.45 -25.04 -2.12
C PHE A 400 12.46 -24.05 -0.93
N ARG A 401 11.54 -23.07 -0.88
CA ARG A 401 11.49 -22.09 0.22
C ARG A 401 10.33 -22.35 1.18
N VAL A 402 10.62 -22.52 2.46
CA VAL A 402 9.61 -22.70 3.53
C VAL A 402 9.64 -21.50 4.47
N ASN A 403 8.53 -20.77 4.60
CA ASN A 403 8.43 -19.63 5.51
C ASN A 403 8.29 -20.10 6.97
N LEU A 404 9.37 -20.00 7.72
CA LEU A 404 9.47 -20.40 9.13
C LEU A 404 8.56 -19.57 10.04
N LEU A 405 8.26 -18.32 9.70
CA LEU A 405 7.38 -17.45 10.51
C LEU A 405 5.91 -17.89 10.45
N ASN A 406 5.51 -18.53 9.34
CA ASN A 406 4.17 -19.10 9.19
C ASN A 406 4.09 -20.50 9.82
N ALA A 407 5.15 -21.30 9.67
CA ALA A 407 5.23 -22.63 10.27
C ALA A 407 5.29 -22.59 11.80
N TYR A 408 5.99 -21.60 12.39
CA TYR A 408 6.17 -21.47 13.83
C TYR A 408 5.74 -20.09 14.35
N PRO A 409 4.45 -19.89 14.71
CA PRO A 409 3.94 -18.60 15.17
C PRO A 409 4.63 -18.05 16.43
N ARG A 410 5.07 -18.93 17.35
CA ARG A 410 5.84 -18.54 18.55
C ARG A 410 7.18 -17.89 18.21
N LEU A 411 7.86 -18.39 17.16
CA LEU A 411 9.10 -17.80 16.66
C LEU A 411 8.86 -16.37 16.17
N ARG A 412 7.77 -16.15 15.42
CA ARG A 412 7.38 -14.80 14.98
C ARG A 412 7.12 -13.87 16.16
N GLN A 413 6.44 -14.35 17.20
CA GLN A 413 6.17 -13.54 18.40
C GLN A 413 7.47 -13.16 19.12
N PHE A 414 8.39 -14.11 19.29
CA PHE A 414 9.70 -13.86 19.90
C PHE A 414 10.52 -12.84 19.09
N LEU A 415 10.65 -13.03 17.77
CA LEU A 415 11.43 -12.13 16.90
C LEU A 415 10.84 -10.72 16.77
N ARG A 416 9.53 -10.55 17.02
CA ARG A 416 8.88 -9.22 17.10
C ARG A 416 9.00 -8.58 18.48
N SER A 417 9.26 -9.35 19.52
CA SER A 417 9.32 -8.84 20.88
C SER A 417 10.53 -7.93 21.11
N PRO A 418 10.53 -7.10 22.17
CA PRO A 418 11.71 -6.33 22.57
C PRO A 418 12.91 -7.19 22.98
N TRP A 419 12.71 -8.50 23.24
CA TRP A 419 13.82 -9.40 23.56
C TRP A 419 14.83 -9.49 22.43
N TRP A 420 14.37 -9.59 21.18
CA TRP A 420 15.24 -9.72 20.01
C TRP A 420 15.37 -8.41 19.23
N PRO A 421 16.58 -7.90 18.94
CA PRO A 421 17.83 -8.15 19.65
C PRO A 421 18.04 -7.20 20.84
N ASP A 422 17.16 -6.22 21.05
CA ASP A 422 17.43 -5.06 21.92
C ASP A 422 17.72 -5.43 23.39
N ARG A 423 16.89 -6.25 24.05
CA ARG A 423 17.18 -6.65 25.45
C ARG A 423 18.39 -7.56 25.57
N ILE A 424 18.66 -8.43 24.60
CA ILE A 424 19.89 -9.24 24.60
C ILE A 424 21.11 -8.32 24.53
N ASN A 425 21.05 -7.33 23.64
CA ASN A 425 22.14 -6.40 23.40
C ASN A 425 22.44 -5.52 24.62
N TYR A 426 21.44 -4.81 25.12
CA TYR A 426 21.63 -3.88 26.24
C TYR A 426 21.63 -4.56 27.61
N GLY A 427 20.97 -5.72 27.76
CA GLY A 427 20.88 -6.44 29.02
C GLY A 427 22.00 -7.44 29.27
N PHE A 428 22.61 -8.01 28.22
CA PHE A 428 23.66 -9.03 28.36
C PHE A 428 24.93 -8.66 27.60
N THR A 429 24.85 -8.46 26.29
CA THR A 429 26.04 -8.30 25.44
C THR A 429 26.91 -7.11 25.83
N LEU A 430 26.29 -5.96 26.16
CA LEU A 430 27.00 -4.75 26.57
C LEU A 430 27.90 -5.01 27.80
N GLY A 431 27.34 -5.60 28.86
CA GLY A 431 28.09 -5.89 30.08
C GLY A 431 29.10 -7.02 29.91
N ALA A 432 28.71 -8.10 29.25
CA ALA A 432 29.59 -9.25 29.02
C ALA A 432 30.85 -8.86 28.23
N PHE A 433 30.72 -7.99 27.23
CA PHE A 433 31.87 -7.53 26.44
C PHE A 433 32.84 -6.67 27.26
N ALA A 434 32.33 -5.76 28.11
CA ALA A 434 33.18 -5.00 29.02
C ALA A 434 34.03 -5.93 29.91
N VAL A 435 33.40 -6.94 30.49
CA VAL A 435 34.08 -7.94 31.34
C VAL A 435 35.16 -8.68 30.55
N ILE A 436 34.84 -9.16 29.34
CA ILE A 436 35.81 -9.86 28.48
C ILE A 436 37.04 -8.98 28.19
N VAL A 437 36.84 -7.71 27.81
CA VAL A 437 37.94 -6.79 27.52
C VAL A 437 38.76 -6.50 28.77
N THR A 438 38.12 -6.30 29.93
CA THR A 438 38.84 -6.11 31.20
C THR A 438 39.68 -7.33 31.57
N VAL A 439 39.16 -8.55 31.41
CA VAL A 439 39.90 -9.79 31.66
C VAL A 439 41.11 -9.91 30.73
N LEU A 440 40.99 -9.53 29.45
CA LEU A 440 42.13 -9.53 28.52
C LEU A 440 43.25 -8.55 28.93
N MET A 441 42.89 -7.43 29.57
CA MET A 441 43.87 -6.42 30.03
C MET A 441 44.55 -6.81 31.34
N VAL A 442 43.80 -7.36 32.30
CA VAL A 442 44.24 -7.50 33.69
C VAL A 442 44.68 -8.93 34.03
N ALA A 443 44.05 -9.94 33.42
CA ALA A 443 44.30 -11.33 33.78
C ALA A 443 45.62 -11.87 33.16
N PRO A 444 46.02 -13.12 33.47
CA PRO A 444 47.23 -13.72 32.91
C PRO A 444 47.28 -13.60 31.39
N GLN A 445 48.47 -13.40 30.83
CA GLN A 445 48.61 -13.04 29.40
C GLN A 445 48.64 -14.24 28.45
N SER A 446 48.75 -15.46 28.99
CA SER A 446 48.82 -16.70 28.23
C SER A 446 47.44 -17.34 28.02
N ARG A 447 47.25 -17.99 26.86
CA ARG A 447 45.98 -18.58 26.42
C ARG A 447 45.47 -19.73 27.28
N ASP A 448 46.37 -20.51 27.85
CA ASP A 448 46.09 -21.62 28.76
C ASP A 448 45.60 -21.15 30.15
N ARG A 449 45.79 -19.87 30.48
CA ARG A 449 45.42 -19.30 31.79
C ARG A 449 44.48 -18.11 31.69
N ASN A 450 44.04 -17.75 30.49
CA ASN A 450 43.14 -16.64 30.26
C ASN A 450 41.87 -17.11 29.54
N PHE A 451 40.77 -17.14 30.29
CA PHE A 451 39.48 -17.58 29.80
C PHE A 451 38.95 -16.70 28.67
N ALA A 452 39.14 -15.38 28.75
CA ALA A 452 38.67 -14.47 27.70
C ALA A 452 39.41 -14.72 26.37
N LEU A 453 40.71 -14.97 26.45
CA LEU A 453 41.53 -15.28 25.28
C LEU A 453 41.14 -16.65 24.68
N ASN A 454 40.97 -17.67 25.52
CA ASN A 454 40.50 -19.00 25.10
C ASN A 454 39.09 -18.95 24.49
N LEU A 455 38.15 -18.21 25.10
CA LEU A 455 36.79 -18.04 24.60
C LEU A 455 36.80 -17.38 23.21
N PHE A 456 37.63 -16.37 23.00
CA PHE A 456 37.69 -15.65 21.73
C PHE A 456 38.38 -16.44 20.61
N TRP A 457 39.48 -17.16 20.88
CA TRP A 457 40.21 -17.86 19.83
C TRP A 457 39.80 -19.32 19.62
N ALA A 458 39.39 -20.04 20.66
CA ALA A 458 38.98 -21.45 20.56
C ALA A 458 37.46 -21.60 20.36
N TRP A 459 36.64 -21.02 21.25
CA TRP A 459 35.19 -21.22 21.22
C TRP A 459 34.51 -20.44 20.10
N TRP A 460 34.77 -19.13 20.06
CA TRP A 460 34.02 -18.19 19.23
C TRP A 460 34.15 -18.52 17.74
N TRP A 461 35.36 -18.76 17.25
CA TRP A 461 35.63 -19.08 15.84
C TRP A 461 35.01 -20.40 15.39
N MET A 462 35.09 -21.46 16.20
CA MET A 462 34.43 -22.73 15.89
C MET A 462 32.91 -22.53 15.81
N LEU A 463 32.30 -21.91 16.82
CA LEU A 463 30.84 -21.74 16.89
C LEU A 463 30.32 -20.88 15.73
N ILE A 464 31.00 -19.79 15.41
CA ILE A 464 30.54 -18.88 14.35
C ILE A 464 30.67 -19.52 12.96
N LEU A 465 31.76 -20.24 12.69
CA LEU A 465 31.97 -20.94 11.41
C LEU A 465 30.96 -22.08 11.20
N VAL A 466 30.64 -22.83 12.25
CA VAL A 466 29.57 -23.84 12.22
C VAL A 466 28.20 -23.20 12.03
N ALA A 467 27.93 -22.04 12.64
CA ALA A 467 26.63 -21.39 12.57
C ALA A 467 26.32 -20.77 11.19
N PHE A 468 27.33 -20.30 10.43
CA PHE A 468 27.11 -19.55 9.19
C PHE A 468 26.24 -20.27 8.13
N PRO A 469 26.47 -21.54 7.78
CA PRO A 469 25.63 -22.27 6.83
C PRO A 469 24.16 -22.35 7.23
N PHE A 470 23.84 -22.18 8.52
CA PHE A 470 22.47 -22.30 9.01
C PHE A 470 21.81 -20.92 9.13
N VAL A 471 22.42 -20.02 9.88
CA VAL A 471 21.79 -18.76 10.32
C VAL A 471 22.38 -17.50 9.68
N GLY A 472 23.42 -17.61 8.85
CA GLY A 472 24.04 -16.46 8.17
C GLY A 472 24.60 -15.42 9.15
N ARG A 473 24.34 -14.13 8.92
CA ARG A 473 24.90 -13.02 9.72
C ARG A 473 24.21 -12.77 11.07
N LEU A 474 23.62 -13.80 11.69
CA LEU A 474 22.83 -13.64 12.93
C LEU A 474 23.64 -12.96 14.06
N TRP A 475 24.93 -13.27 14.18
CA TRP A 475 25.82 -12.61 15.14
C TRP A 475 25.86 -11.09 14.99
N CYS A 476 25.74 -10.56 13.77
CA CYS A 476 25.75 -9.12 13.54
C CYS A 476 24.52 -8.41 14.16
N ALA A 477 23.45 -9.14 14.49
CA ALA A 477 22.32 -8.60 15.27
C ALA A 477 22.69 -8.36 16.73
N VAL A 478 23.56 -9.20 17.29
CA VAL A 478 23.96 -9.23 18.71
C VAL A 478 25.43 -8.86 18.95
N CYS A 479 26.05 -8.21 17.97
CA CYS A 479 27.47 -7.89 17.97
C CYS A 479 27.80 -6.79 19.00
N PRO A 480 28.78 -7.01 19.91
CA PRO A 480 29.14 -6.04 20.94
C PRO A 480 29.64 -4.71 20.38
N PHE A 481 30.47 -4.74 19.33
CA PHE A 481 31.10 -3.55 18.76
C PHE A 481 30.08 -2.48 18.36
N MET A 482 28.97 -2.90 17.75
CA MET A 482 27.95 -1.97 17.26
C MET A 482 27.06 -1.44 18.38
N ILE A 483 26.88 -2.19 19.47
CA ILE A 483 26.07 -1.74 20.62
C ILE A 483 26.75 -0.55 21.29
N TYR A 484 28.08 -0.60 21.48
CA TYR A 484 28.85 0.54 21.96
C TYR A 484 28.76 1.73 21.00
N GLY A 485 28.78 1.49 19.69
CA GLY A 485 28.57 2.54 18.68
C GLY A 485 27.21 3.22 18.81
N GLU A 486 26.12 2.46 18.96
CA GLU A 486 24.76 3.00 19.13
C GLU A 486 24.59 3.73 20.47
N LEU A 487 25.19 3.20 21.54
CA LEU A 487 25.19 3.85 22.85
C LEU A 487 25.93 5.19 22.79
N ALA A 488 27.14 5.21 22.22
CA ALA A 488 27.93 6.42 22.04
C ALA A 488 27.21 7.45 21.14
N GLN A 489 26.54 7.01 20.08
CA GLN A 489 25.73 7.86 19.22
C GLN A 489 24.56 8.49 19.99
N LYS A 490 23.82 7.72 20.78
CA LYS A 490 22.73 8.22 21.63
C LYS A 490 23.25 9.25 22.65
N ILE A 491 24.34 8.95 23.35
CA ILE A 491 24.97 9.85 24.32
C ILE A 491 25.47 11.12 23.62
N SER A 492 26.12 10.99 22.46
CA SER A 492 26.63 12.13 21.69
C SER A 492 25.52 13.06 21.22
N LEU A 493 24.38 12.53 20.77
CA LEU A 493 23.23 13.34 20.34
C LEU A 493 22.47 13.97 21.52
N TRP A 494 22.49 13.30 22.68
CA TRP A 494 21.94 13.84 23.92
C TRP A 494 22.78 15.01 24.46
N LEU A 495 24.12 14.88 24.44
CA LEU A 495 25.04 15.96 24.85
C LEU A 495 25.11 17.09 23.82
N TYR A 496 25.10 16.77 22.52
CA TYR A 496 25.23 17.72 21.43
C TYR A 496 24.20 17.44 20.32
N PRO A 497 22.99 18.03 20.41
CA PRO A 497 21.94 17.84 19.41
C PRO A 497 22.38 18.34 18.03
N ARG A 498 22.61 17.41 17.09
CA ARG A 498 23.03 17.71 15.71
C ARG A 498 22.44 16.72 14.73
N LYS A 499 22.40 17.10 13.44
CA LYS A 499 22.07 16.16 12.36
C LYS A 499 23.32 15.38 11.98
N LEU A 500 23.20 14.06 11.93
CA LEU A 500 24.27 13.17 11.48
C LEU A 500 24.43 13.20 9.97
N GLN A 501 25.62 12.86 9.48
CA GLN A 501 25.89 12.85 8.05
C GLN A 501 25.20 11.65 7.36
N PRO A 502 24.58 11.85 6.19
CA PRO A 502 24.09 10.74 5.37
C PRO A 502 25.25 9.95 4.78
N TRP A 503 24.97 8.72 4.34
CA TRP A 503 26.01 7.84 3.81
C TRP A 503 26.53 8.32 2.45
N PRO A 504 27.86 8.40 2.23
CA PRO A 504 28.45 8.64 0.91
C PRO A 504 28.38 7.36 0.05
N ARG A 505 27.17 6.96 -0.34
CA ARG A 505 26.88 5.62 -0.91
C ARG A 505 27.75 5.26 -2.12
N GLN A 506 27.91 6.17 -3.08
CA GLN A 506 28.69 5.90 -4.29
C GLN A 506 30.16 5.59 -3.98
N ALA A 507 30.78 6.39 -3.11
CA ALA A 507 32.17 6.17 -2.70
C ALA A 507 32.30 4.90 -1.84
N ALA A 508 31.36 4.69 -0.91
CA ALA A 508 31.37 3.52 -0.02
C ALA A 508 31.15 2.20 -0.77
N GLU A 509 30.28 2.17 -1.79
CA GLU A 509 30.07 0.98 -2.63
C GLU A 509 31.29 0.69 -3.52
N LYS A 510 31.98 1.73 -4.01
CA LYS A 510 33.19 1.58 -4.83
C LYS A 510 34.40 1.09 -4.02
N TRP A 511 34.63 1.66 -2.84
CA TRP A 511 35.85 1.44 -2.06
C TRP A 511 35.69 0.52 -0.85
N GLY A 512 34.46 0.37 -0.32
CA GLY A 512 34.22 -0.38 0.92
C GLY A 512 34.74 -1.82 0.86
N GLY A 513 34.51 -2.52 -0.25
CA GLY A 513 35.04 -3.88 -0.44
C GLY A 513 36.58 -3.95 -0.38
N TRP A 514 37.28 -3.00 -0.99
CA TRP A 514 38.74 -2.93 -0.97
C TRP A 514 39.28 -2.55 0.41
N PHE A 515 38.57 -1.68 1.12
CA PHE A 515 38.89 -1.33 2.50
C PHE A 515 38.76 -2.54 3.43
N LEU A 516 37.70 -3.33 3.27
CA LEU A 516 37.50 -4.58 4.01
C LEU A 516 38.64 -5.57 3.75
N PHE A 517 39.01 -5.77 2.48
CA PHE A 517 40.14 -6.62 2.11
C PHE A 517 41.45 -6.13 2.76
N GLY A 518 41.76 -4.84 2.66
CA GLY A 518 42.99 -4.27 3.22
C GLY A 518 43.06 -4.39 4.73
N MET A 519 41.98 -4.03 5.45
CA MET A 519 41.96 -4.13 6.90
C MET A 519 41.99 -5.57 7.40
N PHE A 520 41.29 -6.50 6.73
CA PHE A 520 41.36 -7.92 7.08
C PHE A 520 42.77 -8.47 6.87
N THR A 521 43.47 -8.05 5.79
CA THR A 521 44.87 -8.42 5.54
C THR A 521 45.79 -7.92 6.66
N LEU A 522 45.62 -6.65 7.08
CA LEU A 522 46.41 -6.09 8.19
C LEU A 522 46.17 -6.84 9.51
N ILE A 523 44.93 -7.25 9.77
CA ILE A 523 44.61 -8.05 10.97
C ILE A 523 45.30 -9.41 10.92
N LEU A 524 45.26 -10.13 9.79
CA LEU A 524 45.92 -11.43 9.65
C LEU A 524 47.46 -11.33 9.76
N LEU A 525 48.05 -10.27 9.20
CA LEU A 525 49.49 -10.04 9.35
C LEU A 525 49.85 -9.70 10.79
N TRP A 526 49.02 -8.92 11.49
CA TRP A 526 49.23 -8.65 12.91
C TRP A 526 49.06 -9.93 13.75
N GLU A 527 48.08 -10.75 13.42
CA GLU A 527 47.81 -12.03 14.07
C GLU A 527 49.05 -12.93 14.07
N GLU A 528 49.62 -13.14 12.89
CA GLU A 528 50.79 -14.01 12.69
C GLU A 528 52.09 -13.39 13.23
N LEU A 529 52.40 -12.14 12.87
CA LEU A 529 53.73 -11.56 13.15
C LEU A 529 53.96 -11.19 14.62
N TRP A 530 52.90 -10.99 15.40
CA TRP A 530 52.99 -10.68 16.83
C TRP A 530 52.39 -11.76 17.73
N ASN A 531 52.05 -12.92 17.16
CA ASN A 531 51.45 -14.04 17.91
C ASN A 531 50.23 -13.59 18.75
N LEU A 532 49.31 -12.90 18.09
CA LEU A 532 48.19 -12.22 18.73
C LEU A 532 47.23 -13.21 19.41
N GLU A 533 47.10 -14.42 18.84
CA GLU A 533 46.25 -15.50 19.37
C GLU A 533 46.68 -16.00 20.77
N ASN A 534 47.95 -15.83 21.13
CA ASN A 534 48.50 -16.30 22.39
C ASN A 534 48.81 -15.17 23.39
N THR A 535 48.50 -13.92 23.04
CA THR A 535 48.80 -12.72 23.84
C THR A 535 47.52 -11.94 24.18
N ALA A 536 47.12 -11.93 25.46
CA ALA A 536 45.81 -11.41 25.87
C ALA A 536 45.64 -9.89 25.63
N TYR A 537 46.62 -9.07 26.00
CA TYR A 537 46.52 -7.63 25.84
C TYR A 537 46.48 -7.20 24.37
N LEU A 538 47.21 -7.87 23.47
CA LEU A 538 47.17 -7.60 22.03
C LEU A 538 45.79 -7.91 21.45
N SER A 539 45.21 -9.06 21.84
CA SER A 539 43.83 -9.40 21.49
C SER A 539 42.83 -8.38 22.02
N GLY A 540 43.01 -7.87 23.25
CA GLY A 540 42.16 -6.83 23.80
C GLY A 540 42.28 -5.49 23.07
N TYR A 541 43.50 -5.08 22.66
CA TYR A 541 43.69 -3.90 21.82
C TYR A 541 43.02 -4.03 20.46
N LEU A 542 43.08 -5.20 19.83
CA LEU A 542 42.36 -5.48 18.59
C LEU A 542 40.84 -5.26 18.77
N LEU A 543 40.25 -5.81 19.84
CA LEU A 543 38.82 -5.62 20.14
C LEU A 543 38.46 -4.15 20.41
N LEU A 544 39.31 -3.43 21.15
CA LEU A 544 39.13 -2.00 21.41
C LEU A 544 39.25 -1.16 20.14
N LEU A 545 40.19 -1.46 19.25
CA LEU A 545 40.38 -0.76 17.99
C LEU A 545 39.16 -0.93 17.07
N ILE A 546 38.65 -2.16 16.93
CA ILE A 546 37.41 -2.43 16.17
C ILE A 546 36.22 -1.70 16.80
N THR A 547 36.13 -1.67 18.13
CA THR A 547 35.08 -0.95 18.86
C THR A 547 35.18 0.56 18.65
N ALA A 548 36.39 1.11 18.71
CA ALA A 548 36.66 2.52 18.46
C ALA A 548 36.25 2.92 17.04
N GLY A 549 36.59 2.10 16.03
CA GLY A 549 36.11 2.28 14.66
C GLY A 549 34.58 2.31 14.59
N ALA A 550 33.90 1.35 15.21
CA ALA A 550 32.44 1.33 15.26
C ALA A 550 31.86 2.59 15.93
N VAL A 551 32.44 3.06 17.05
CA VAL A 551 32.03 4.27 17.78
C VAL A 551 32.23 5.53 16.93
N ILE A 552 33.42 5.72 16.37
CA ILE A 552 33.77 6.90 15.55
C ILE A 552 32.76 7.04 14.40
N PHE A 553 32.54 5.98 13.62
CA PHE A 553 31.63 6.04 12.48
C PHE A 553 30.14 6.16 12.89
N SER A 554 29.74 5.67 14.07
CA SER A 554 28.36 5.83 14.58
C SER A 554 28.07 7.25 15.06
N VAL A 555 29.09 7.95 15.56
CA VAL A 555 28.98 9.35 16.03
C VAL A 555 29.00 10.34 14.85
N LEU A 556 29.58 9.95 13.71
CA LEU A 556 29.68 10.76 12.49
C LEU A 556 28.50 10.55 11.53
N PHE A 557 28.16 9.30 11.24
CA PHE A 557 27.15 8.94 10.24
C PHE A 557 25.86 8.43 10.89
N GLU A 558 24.76 8.62 10.19
CA GLU A 558 23.48 8.02 10.58
C GLU A 558 23.51 6.48 10.48
N ARG A 559 22.79 5.78 11.36
CA ARG A 559 22.64 4.31 11.36
C ARG A 559 23.99 3.54 11.35
N ARG A 560 23.97 2.25 10.96
CA ARG A 560 25.12 1.33 11.06
C ARG A 560 26.00 1.32 9.80
N PHE A 561 26.65 2.44 9.49
CA PHE A 561 27.56 2.56 8.33
C PHE A 561 28.73 1.55 8.40
N TRP A 562 29.36 1.46 9.58
CA TRP A 562 30.49 0.56 9.85
C TRP A 562 30.15 -0.90 9.51
N CYS A 563 28.99 -1.39 9.92
CA CYS A 563 28.58 -2.79 9.73
C CYS A 563 28.43 -3.21 8.26
N ARG A 564 28.19 -2.25 7.35
CA ARG A 564 27.97 -2.53 5.93
C ARG A 564 29.25 -2.41 5.11
N TYR A 565 30.06 -1.38 5.34
CA TYR A 565 31.16 -1.04 4.43
C TYR A 565 32.56 -1.17 5.03
N LEU A 566 32.70 -1.20 6.36
CA LEU A 566 34.01 -1.09 7.00
C LEU A 566 34.34 -2.25 7.92
N CYS A 567 33.38 -2.93 8.55
CA CYS A 567 33.65 -3.97 9.52
C CYS A 567 34.29 -5.23 8.86
N PRO A 568 35.54 -5.60 9.17
CA PRO A 568 36.25 -6.69 8.49
C PRO A 568 35.62 -8.05 8.80
N ILE A 569 35.28 -8.30 10.07
CA ILE A 569 34.49 -9.46 10.51
C ILE A 569 33.10 -9.45 9.83
N GLY A 570 32.48 -8.28 9.68
CA GLY A 570 31.21 -8.13 8.98
C GLY A 570 31.29 -8.50 7.50
N GLY A 571 32.40 -8.17 6.82
CA GLY A 571 32.68 -8.54 5.44
C GLY A 571 32.82 -10.06 5.27
N MET A 572 33.65 -10.69 6.10
CA MET A 572 33.79 -12.16 6.15
C MET A 572 32.45 -12.85 6.44
N ASN A 573 31.73 -12.41 7.46
CA ASN A 573 30.41 -12.95 7.83
C ASN A 573 29.41 -12.78 6.68
N GLY A 574 29.46 -11.66 5.97
CA GLY A 574 28.62 -11.39 4.81
C GLY A 574 28.93 -12.30 3.62
N LEU A 575 30.20 -12.62 3.41
CA LEU A 575 30.63 -13.57 2.38
C LEU A 575 30.13 -14.98 2.68
N PHE A 576 30.37 -15.51 3.88
CA PHE A 576 29.90 -16.85 4.27
C PHE A 576 28.37 -16.94 4.38
N ALA A 577 27.68 -15.85 4.74
CA ALA A 577 26.22 -15.82 4.80
C ALA A 577 25.54 -16.09 3.45
N LYS A 578 26.25 -15.98 2.32
CA LYS A 578 25.74 -16.39 1.00
C LYS A 578 25.47 -17.90 0.92
N LEU A 579 26.13 -18.72 1.75
CA LEU A 579 25.86 -20.16 1.88
C LEU A 579 24.67 -20.48 2.79
N ALA A 580 24.14 -19.51 3.55
CA ALA A 580 23.17 -19.77 4.60
C ALA A 580 21.83 -20.32 4.11
N MET A 581 21.27 -21.27 4.87
CA MET A 581 19.95 -21.88 4.66
C MET A 581 18.79 -21.02 5.13
N ILE A 582 19.02 -20.03 5.99
CA ILE A 582 17.99 -19.06 6.39
C ILE A 582 18.18 -17.76 5.63
N GLU A 583 17.10 -17.23 5.05
CA GLU A 583 17.06 -15.89 4.44
C GLU A 583 15.90 -15.07 5.01
N LEU A 584 16.07 -13.75 5.03
CA LEU A 584 14.98 -12.82 5.30
C LEU A 584 14.62 -12.06 4.04
N ARG A 585 13.38 -12.18 3.56
CA ARG A 585 12.90 -11.51 2.35
C ARG A 585 11.53 -10.88 2.61
N ALA A 586 11.04 -10.07 1.67
CA ALA A 586 9.67 -9.61 1.70
C ALA A 586 8.94 -9.96 0.39
N GLN A 587 7.64 -10.20 0.49
CA GLN A 587 6.79 -10.42 -0.67
C GLN A 587 6.69 -9.11 -1.48
N GLN A 588 7.44 -9.06 -2.59
CA GLN A 588 7.49 -7.89 -3.47
C GLN A 588 6.08 -7.44 -3.90
N GLY A 589 5.17 -8.38 -4.22
CA GLY A 589 3.79 -8.07 -4.58
C GLY A 589 3.02 -7.31 -3.50
N ILE A 590 3.10 -7.73 -2.23
CA ILE A 590 2.47 -6.99 -1.12
C ILE A 590 3.16 -5.64 -0.91
N CYS A 591 4.48 -5.61 -1.00
CA CYS A 591 5.25 -4.38 -0.84
C CYS A 591 4.94 -3.35 -1.93
N SER A 592 4.74 -3.74 -3.18
CA SER A 592 4.45 -2.81 -4.27
C SER A 592 2.96 -2.47 -4.40
N ALA A 593 2.06 -3.41 -4.09
CA ALA A 593 0.63 -3.21 -4.27
C ALA A 593 -0.08 -2.57 -3.07
N THR A 594 0.40 -2.83 -1.85
CA THR A 594 -0.33 -2.47 -0.61
C THR A 594 0.45 -1.48 0.26
N CYS A 595 1.78 -1.55 0.27
CA CYS A 595 2.60 -0.74 1.18
C CYS A 595 2.75 0.71 0.71
N THR A 596 2.27 1.65 1.51
CA THR A 596 2.44 3.09 1.27
C THR A 596 3.46 3.75 2.21
N THR A 597 3.85 3.08 3.30
CA THR A 597 4.66 3.72 4.36
C THR A 597 6.16 3.50 4.23
N TYR A 598 6.59 2.35 3.71
CA TYR A 598 8.01 1.96 3.63
C TYR A 598 8.78 2.08 4.97
N GLN A 599 8.07 1.92 6.10
CA GLN A 599 8.63 2.06 7.45
C GLN A 599 9.74 1.05 7.75
N CYS A 600 9.70 -0.14 7.13
CA CYS A 600 10.79 -1.12 7.24
C CYS A 600 12.15 -0.58 6.75
N TYR A 601 12.15 0.41 5.86
CA TYR A 601 13.36 1.08 5.38
C TYR A 601 13.53 2.46 6.03
N LYS A 602 12.52 3.33 6.01
CA LYS A 602 12.65 4.71 6.50
C LYS A 602 12.55 4.86 8.02
N GLY A 603 11.86 3.95 8.69
CA GLY A 603 11.37 4.15 10.06
C GLY A 603 10.08 4.96 10.09
N GLY A 604 9.41 4.98 11.25
CA GLY A 604 8.19 5.76 11.46
C GLY A 604 7.31 5.21 12.59
N PRO A 605 6.17 5.88 12.86
CA PRO A 605 5.26 5.53 13.95
C PRO A 605 4.52 4.21 13.70
N GLN A 606 3.94 3.64 14.75
CA GLN A 606 3.15 2.41 14.66
C GLN A 606 2.00 2.55 13.64
N LYS A 607 1.85 1.56 12.75
CA LYS A 607 0.75 1.50 11.77
C LYS A 607 0.34 0.05 11.51
N GLY A 608 -0.96 -0.25 11.56
CA GLY A 608 -1.45 -1.62 11.40
C GLY A 608 -0.82 -2.55 12.45
N GLU A 609 -0.28 -3.71 12.01
CA GLU A 609 0.51 -4.58 12.90
C GLU A 609 1.98 -4.15 13.07
N GLY A 610 2.45 -3.15 12.31
CA GLY A 610 3.82 -2.66 12.35
C GLY A 610 4.05 -1.75 13.55
N MET A 611 5.08 -2.04 14.33
CA MET A 611 5.51 -1.28 15.52
C MET A 611 6.30 -0.02 15.11
N GLU A 612 6.41 0.93 16.04
CA GLU A 612 7.31 2.07 15.89
C GLU A 612 8.77 1.59 15.80
N THR A 613 9.49 2.03 14.78
CA THR A 613 10.91 1.68 14.58
C THR A 613 11.68 2.79 13.87
N GLY A 614 13.01 2.80 14.01
CA GLY A 614 13.92 3.64 13.23
C GLY A 614 14.21 3.14 11.79
N GLY A 615 13.52 2.09 11.34
CA GLY A 615 13.76 1.46 10.03
C GLY A 615 15.02 0.59 10.00
N CYS A 616 15.37 0.06 8.82
CA CYS A 616 16.50 -0.87 8.70
C CYS A 616 17.84 -0.20 9.08
N PRO A 617 18.60 -0.76 10.04
CA PRO A 617 19.79 -0.11 10.57
C PRO A 617 20.97 -0.07 9.57
N ILE A 618 20.93 -0.85 8.49
CA ILE A 618 21.95 -0.87 7.43
C ILE A 618 21.45 -0.36 6.07
N TYR A 619 20.32 0.35 6.04
CA TYR A 619 19.69 0.87 4.80
C TYR A 619 19.41 -0.20 3.73
N SER A 620 18.81 -1.31 4.15
CA SER A 620 18.36 -2.36 3.24
C SER A 620 16.84 -2.46 3.27
N HIS A 621 16.22 -2.52 2.09
CA HIS A 621 14.79 -2.81 1.99
C HIS A 621 14.62 -4.33 1.78
N PRO A 622 13.82 -5.05 2.60
CA PRO A 622 13.76 -6.51 2.57
C PRO A 622 13.27 -7.08 1.23
N ALA A 623 12.49 -6.31 0.47
CA ALA A 623 12.03 -6.70 -0.87
C ALA A 623 13.11 -6.54 -1.97
N GLN A 624 14.18 -5.78 -1.70
CA GLN A 624 15.26 -5.49 -2.66
C GLN A 624 16.56 -6.26 -2.34
N LEU A 625 16.57 -7.06 -1.27
CA LEU A 625 17.70 -7.90 -0.91
C LEU A 625 17.94 -8.96 -2.00
N ARG A 626 19.12 -8.94 -2.61
CA ARG A 626 19.55 -9.91 -3.63
C ARG A 626 20.23 -11.14 -3.03
N ASP A 627 21.00 -10.91 -1.97
CA ASP A 627 21.70 -11.93 -1.22
C ASP A 627 21.64 -11.68 0.30
N ASN A 628 22.17 -12.63 1.07
CA ASN A 628 22.22 -12.54 2.53
C ASN A 628 23.35 -11.65 3.09
N ARG A 629 24.24 -11.11 2.25
CA ARG A 629 25.32 -10.24 2.70
C ARG A 629 24.76 -8.97 3.32
N ASP A 630 23.76 -8.36 2.70
CA ASP A 630 23.25 -7.04 3.08
C ASP A 630 22.11 -7.10 4.12
N CYS A 631 22.05 -8.17 4.93
CA CYS A 631 21.08 -8.34 6.01
C CYS A 631 21.77 -8.83 7.30
N VAL A 632 21.62 -8.09 8.41
CA VAL A 632 22.16 -8.46 9.73
C VAL A 632 21.16 -9.20 10.62
N LEU A 633 19.99 -9.58 10.09
CA LEU A 633 18.95 -10.34 10.81
C LEU A 633 18.47 -9.72 12.14
N CYS A 634 18.48 -8.39 12.24
CA CYS A 634 17.95 -7.65 13.40
C CYS A 634 16.41 -7.68 13.51
N MET A 635 15.71 -8.20 12.50
CA MET A 635 14.24 -8.29 12.42
C MET A 635 13.48 -6.94 12.53
N THR A 636 14.15 -5.79 12.46
CA THR A 636 13.48 -4.47 12.50
C THR A 636 12.46 -4.32 11.38
N CYS A 637 12.76 -4.84 10.18
CA CYS A 637 11.81 -4.84 9.06
C CYS A 637 10.57 -5.70 9.33
N LEU A 638 10.70 -6.83 10.05
CA LEU A 638 9.58 -7.67 10.49
C LEU A 638 8.74 -6.94 11.54
N LYS A 639 9.38 -6.22 12.48
CA LYS A 639 8.69 -5.38 13.48
C LYS A 639 7.94 -4.21 12.83
N ALA A 640 8.53 -3.59 11.81
CA ALA A 640 8.02 -2.38 11.16
C ALA A 640 6.94 -2.62 10.09
N CYS A 641 6.77 -3.84 9.59
CA CYS A 641 5.88 -4.11 8.45
C CYS A 641 4.39 -4.07 8.88
N PRO A 642 3.55 -3.21 8.26
CA PRO A 642 2.11 -3.15 8.57
C PRO A 642 1.28 -4.22 7.84
N HIS A 643 1.84 -4.91 6.84
CA HIS A 643 1.12 -5.78 5.90
C HIS A 643 1.59 -7.23 5.92
N ARG A 644 2.30 -7.68 6.96
CA ARG A 644 2.74 -9.07 7.08
C ARG A 644 3.63 -9.59 5.95
N SER A 645 4.29 -8.71 5.21
CA SER A 645 5.00 -9.06 3.97
C SER A 645 6.39 -9.69 4.18
N VAL A 646 7.01 -9.49 5.35
CA VAL A 646 8.35 -10.00 5.66
C VAL A 646 8.29 -11.49 6.03
N GLU A 647 9.16 -12.27 5.42
CA GLU A 647 9.27 -13.72 5.53
C GLU A 647 10.68 -14.11 6.00
N LEU A 648 10.76 -15.11 6.88
CA LEU A 648 12.00 -15.79 7.20
C LEU A 648 11.94 -17.16 6.54
N ASN A 649 12.66 -17.37 5.44
CA ASN A 649 12.56 -18.57 4.64
C ASN A 649 13.73 -19.53 4.92
N LEU A 650 13.43 -20.81 5.07
CA LEU A 650 14.37 -21.91 4.96
C LEU A 650 14.52 -22.27 3.47
N ARG A 651 15.76 -22.39 2.98
CA ARG A 651 16.11 -22.64 1.58
C ARG A 651 17.33 -23.59 1.45
N PRO A 652 17.57 -24.20 0.28
CA PRO A 652 18.80 -24.94 0.03
C PRO A 652 20.05 -24.04 0.18
N PRO A 653 21.14 -24.56 0.76
CA PRO A 653 22.35 -23.77 0.99
C PRO A 653 22.94 -23.25 -0.33
N GLY A 654 23.44 -22.02 -0.30
CA GLY A 654 24.13 -21.40 -1.44
C GLY A 654 23.28 -21.02 -2.66
N ILE A 655 21.95 -21.20 -2.62
CA ILE A 655 21.07 -21.05 -3.81
C ILE A 655 21.21 -19.72 -4.54
N GLU A 656 21.54 -18.65 -3.84
CA GLU A 656 21.66 -17.31 -4.42
C GLU A 656 22.85 -17.18 -5.37
N LEU A 657 23.93 -17.94 -5.11
CA LEU A 657 25.18 -17.86 -5.86
C LEU A 657 25.01 -18.23 -7.34
N TRP A 658 23.99 -19.03 -7.68
CA TRP A 658 23.69 -19.39 -9.08
C TRP A 658 22.33 -18.88 -9.59
N THR A 659 21.59 -18.10 -8.79
CA THR A 659 20.28 -17.53 -9.19
C THR A 659 20.24 -16.01 -9.24
N THR A 660 20.76 -15.31 -8.23
CA THR A 660 20.54 -13.86 -8.03
C THR A 660 21.80 -13.07 -7.69
N HIS A 661 22.91 -13.76 -7.42
CA HIS A 661 24.18 -13.15 -7.00
C HIS A 661 24.79 -12.25 -8.08
N GLN A 662 25.43 -11.18 -7.63
CA GLN A 662 26.22 -10.30 -8.48
C GLN A 662 27.68 -10.34 -8.00
N PRO A 663 28.60 -10.80 -8.86
CA PRO A 663 29.98 -11.01 -8.44
C PRO A 663 30.76 -9.69 -8.43
N THR A 664 31.62 -9.53 -7.43
CA THR A 664 32.49 -8.35 -7.29
C THR A 664 33.95 -8.75 -7.03
N TYR A 665 34.91 -7.96 -7.53
CA TYR A 665 36.34 -8.24 -7.37
C TYR A 665 36.80 -8.26 -5.91
N PRO A 666 36.45 -7.27 -5.06
CA PRO A 666 36.94 -7.24 -3.67
C PRO A 666 36.47 -8.45 -2.86
N GLU A 667 35.26 -8.96 -3.13
CA GLU A 667 34.77 -10.19 -2.48
C GLU A 667 35.56 -11.43 -2.87
N VAL A 668 35.96 -11.55 -4.14
CA VAL A 668 36.79 -12.67 -4.60
C VAL A 668 38.19 -12.58 -3.99
N CYS A 669 38.77 -11.38 -3.91
CA CYS A 669 40.04 -11.17 -3.22
C CYS A 669 39.92 -11.53 -1.73
N LEU A 670 38.86 -11.10 -1.05
CA LEU A 670 38.59 -11.45 0.35
C LEU A 670 38.39 -12.96 0.52
N LEU A 671 37.69 -13.62 -0.41
CA LEU A 671 37.48 -15.07 -0.40
C LEU A 671 38.81 -15.83 -0.41
N PHE A 672 39.72 -15.48 -1.31
CA PHE A 672 41.03 -16.13 -1.39
C PHE A 672 41.98 -15.70 -0.27
N LEU A 673 41.85 -14.48 0.25
CA LEU A 673 42.57 -14.04 1.46
C LEU A 673 42.22 -14.92 2.66
N LEU A 674 40.91 -15.16 2.88
CA LEU A 674 40.42 -16.05 3.93
C LEU A 674 40.89 -17.50 3.73
N PHE A 675 41.02 -17.93 2.47
CA PHE A 675 41.61 -19.23 2.18
C PHE A 675 43.11 -19.26 2.53
N GLY A 676 43.82 -18.19 2.17
CA GLY A 676 45.24 -18.00 2.47
C GLY A 676 45.55 -17.99 3.96
N ALA A 677 44.62 -17.51 4.80
CA ALA A 677 44.76 -17.54 6.26
C ALA A 677 45.00 -18.95 6.81
N VAL A 678 44.41 -19.99 6.19
CA VAL A 678 44.64 -21.39 6.60
C VAL A 678 46.09 -21.82 6.35
N PHE A 679 46.70 -21.35 5.25
CA PHE A 679 48.11 -21.60 4.94
C PHE A 679 49.02 -20.77 5.84
N LEU A 680 48.63 -19.52 6.13
CA LEU A 680 49.34 -18.63 7.05
C LEU A 680 49.51 -19.29 8.43
N HIS A 681 48.42 -19.77 9.02
CA HIS A 681 48.45 -20.40 10.35
C HIS A 681 49.16 -21.77 10.38
N ARG A 682 49.58 -22.28 9.22
CA ARG A 682 50.30 -23.55 9.05
C ARG A 682 51.66 -23.36 8.38
N LEU A 683 52.23 -22.15 8.43
CA LEU A 683 53.58 -21.88 7.93
C LEU A 683 54.66 -22.85 8.46
N PRO A 684 54.70 -23.20 9.76
CA PRO A 684 55.68 -24.18 10.26
C PRO A 684 55.50 -25.57 9.63
N ALA A 685 54.26 -26.01 9.44
CA ALA A 685 53.96 -27.29 8.79
C ALA A 685 54.33 -27.27 7.29
N ILE A 686 54.14 -26.12 6.61
CA ILE A 686 54.58 -25.92 5.23
C ILE A 686 56.12 -26.00 5.14
N GLN A 687 56.83 -25.40 6.11
CA GLN A 687 58.28 -25.47 6.19
C GLN A 687 58.79 -26.92 6.26
N GLN A 688 58.18 -27.71 7.14
CA GLN A 688 58.49 -29.14 7.30
C GLN A 688 58.13 -29.96 6.06
N LEU A 689 56.98 -29.66 5.43
CA LEU A 689 56.51 -30.38 4.25
C LEU A 689 57.39 -30.15 3.01
N LEU A 690 57.94 -28.94 2.86
CA LEU A 690 58.78 -28.57 1.71
C LEU A 690 60.27 -28.78 1.94
N ASP A 691 60.69 -29.05 3.18
CA ASP A 691 62.11 -29.16 3.59
C ASP A 691 62.93 -27.91 3.21
N ILE A 692 62.33 -26.72 3.36
CA ILE A 692 62.95 -25.41 3.06
C ILE A 692 63.10 -24.64 4.36
N ASN A 693 64.25 -24.00 4.61
CA ASN A 693 64.40 -23.07 5.72
C ASN A 693 63.82 -21.69 5.35
N LEU A 694 62.68 -21.33 5.91
CA LEU A 694 62.00 -20.06 5.61
C LEU A 694 62.48 -18.88 6.48
N HIS A 695 63.44 -19.11 7.40
CA HIS A 695 63.99 -18.10 8.30
C HIS A 695 62.92 -17.28 9.04
N LEU A 696 61.91 -17.97 9.61
CA LEU A 696 60.78 -17.34 10.30
C LEU A 696 61.19 -16.53 11.55
N ASP A 697 62.41 -16.71 12.05
CA ASP A 697 62.95 -15.92 13.17
C ASP A 697 63.22 -14.45 12.80
N GLN A 698 63.38 -14.15 11.50
CA GLN A 698 63.62 -12.78 11.04
C GLN A 698 62.32 -12.13 10.57
N PHE A 699 61.93 -11.05 11.25
CA PHE A 699 60.66 -10.35 11.00
C PHE A 699 60.40 -9.98 9.54
N SER A 700 61.41 -9.52 8.80
CA SER A 700 61.28 -9.15 7.38
C SER A 700 60.95 -10.35 6.49
N TYR A 701 61.62 -11.48 6.70
CA TYR A 701 61.37 -12.72 5.97
C TYR A 701 60.03 -13.32 6.34
N HIS A 702 59.69 -13.36 7.64
CA HIS A 702 58.39 -13.84 8.11
C HIS A 702 57.24 -13.02 7.52
N ALA A 703 57.37 -11.69 7.44
CA ALA A 703 56.37 -10.82 6.80
C ALA A 703 56.20 -11.10 5.30
N ILE A 704 57.30 -11.27 4.55
CA ILE A 704 57.24 -11.58 3.11
C ILE A 704 56.58 -12.95 2.88
N VAL A 705 57.03 -13.97 3.62
CA VAL A 705 56.49 -15.33 3.54
C VAL A 705 55.00 -15.36 3.91
N SER A 706 54.58 -14.59 4.92
CA SER A 706 53.19 -14.44 5.32
C SER A 706 52.33 -13.88 4.18
N VAL A 707 52.79 -12.82 3.51
CA VAL A 707 52.09 -12.23 2.36
C VAL A 707 52.01 -13.24 1.20
N LEU A 708 53.08 -13.99 0.94
CA LEU A 708 53.09 -15.04 -0.10
C LEU A 708 52.10 -16.17 0.23
N ALA A 709 52.04 -16.63 1.49
CA ALA A 709 51.10 -17.64 1.93
C ALA A 709 49.64 -17.20 1.77
N LEU A 710 49.35 -15.92 2.08
CA LEU A 710 48.03 -15.33 1.87
C LEU A 710 47.60 -15.29 0.40
N MET A 711 48.55 -15.10 -0.54
CA MET A 711 48.26 -15.04 -1.98
C MET A 711 48.22 -16.41 -2.66
N LEU A 712 48.88 -17.42 -2.08
CA LEU A 712 49.08 -18.75 -2.67
C LEU A 712 47.79 -19.39 -3.24
N PRO A 713 46.69 -19.56 -2.48
CA PRO A 713 45.50 -20.22 -3.02
C PRO A 713 44.83 -19.43 -4.15
N GLY A 714 44.84 -18.10 -4.08
CA GLY A 714 44.34 -17.23 -5.15
C GLY A 714 45.18 -17.33 -6.41
N ALA A 715 46.51 -17.36 -6.27
CA ALA A 715 47.45 -17.53 -7.38
C ALA A 715 47.26 -18.88 -8.08
N ILE A 716 47.11 -19.98 -7.33
CA ILE A 716 46.82 -21.30 -7.88
C ILE A 716 45.49 -21.30 -8.65
N ALA A 717 44.42 -20.78 -8.05
CA ALA A 717 43.11 -20.75 -8.70
C ALA A 717 43.11 -19.91 -10.00
N LEU A 718 43.80 -18.77 -10.00
CA LEU A 718 43.96 -17.91 -11.18
C LEU A 718 44.80 -18.57 -12.27
N LEU A 719 45.91 -19.24 -11.90
CA LEU A 719 46.77 -19.94 -12.86
C LEU A 719 45.98 -21.01 -13.62
N PHE A 720 45.21 -21.84 -12.91
CA PHE A 720 44.40 -22.88 -13.54
C PHE A 720 43.27 -22.31 -14.40
N ASP A 721 42.65 -21.18 -14.02
CA ASP A 721 41.67 -20.49 -14.89
C ASP A 721 42.33 -19.94 -16.16
N GLN A 722 43.52 -19.34 -16.05
CA GLN A 722 44.27 -18.86 -17.22
C GLN A 722 44.61 -20.02 -18.18
N ILE A 723 45.12 -21.13 -17.66
CA ILE A 723 45.39 -22.34 -18.45
C ILE A 723 44.09 -22.85 -19.09
N MET A 724 42.98 -22.88 -18.34
CA MET A 724 41.67 -23.29 -18.86
C MET A 724 41.21 -22.42 -20.02
N ARG A 725 41.42 -21.10 -19.96
CA ARG A 725 41.05 -20.17 -21.04
C ARG A 725 41.87 -20.37 -22.31
N LEU A 726 43.10 -20.88 -22.21
CA LEU A 726 43.89 -21.25 -23.39
C LEU A 726 43.22 -22.37 -24.18
N PHE A 727 42.64 -23.36 -23.50
CA PHE A 727 41.97 -24.50 -24.13
C PHE A 727 40.47 -24.29 -24.39
N ASN A 728 39.80 -23.45 -23.58
CA ASN A 728 38.36 -23.22 -23.67
C ASN A 728 37.98 -21.74 -23.42
N ARG A 729 38.04 -20.94 -24.49
CA ARG A 729 37.71 -19.50 -24.48
C ARG A 729 36.23 -19.18 -24.18
N ARG A 730 35.32 -20.17 -24.25
CA ARG A 730 33.88 -19.98 -23.97
C ARG A 730 33.51 -20.15 -22.49
N SER A 731 34.50 -20.36 -21.62
CA SER A 731 34.29 -20.49 -20.17
C SER A 731 33.78 -19.18 -19.55
N ARG A 732 32.95 -19.31 -18.52
CA ARG A 732 32.47 -18.16 -17.72
C ARG A 732 33.64 -17.34 -17.15
N PRO A 733 33.46 -16.04 -16.86
CA PRO A 733 34.51 -15.24 -16.23
C PRO A 733 34.90 -15.82 -14.87
N PHE A 734 36.21 -15.79 -14.54
CA PHE A 734 36.74 -16.29 -13.26
C PHE A 734 36.04 -15.63 -12.07
N LEU A 735 35.69 -14.35 -12.22
CA LEU A 735 34.97 -13.58 -11.23
C LEU A 735 33.67 -14.26 -10.77
N GLU A 736 32.95 -14.96 -11.66
CA GLU A 736 31.78 -15.76 -11.30
C GLU A 736 32.16 -17.12 -10.71
N LEU A 737 33.11 -17.81 -11.34
CA LEU A 737 33.53 -19.16 -10.95
C LEU A 737 34.22 -19.22 -9.58
N ALA A 738 34.88 -18.13 -9.16
CA ALA A 738 35.58 -18.04 -7.89
C ALA A 738 34.68 -18.26 -6.66
N TYR A 739 33.40 -17.90 -6.74
CA TYR A 739 32.43 -18.17 -5.67
C TYR A 739 32.16 -19.68 -5.47
N GLY A 740 32.54 -20.50 -6.46
CA GLY A 740 32.53 -21.96 -6.33
C GLY A 740 33.46 -22.49 -5.24
N TYR A 741 34.54 -21.77 -4.91
CA TYR A 741 35.46 -22.15 -3.83
C TYR A 741 34.94 -21.83 -2.42
N LEU A 742 33.85 -21.06 -2.31
CA LEU A 742 33.37 -20.56 -1.01
C LEU A 742 33.09 -21.68 0.03
N PRO A 743 32.50 -22.84 -0.33
CA PRO A 743 32.34 -23.93 0.63
C PRO A 743 33.68 -24.50 1.09
N LEU A 744 34.65 -24.66 0.19
CA LEU A 744 36.00 -25.16 0.51
C LEU A 744 36.73 -24.20 1.43
N VAL A 745 36.64 -22.89 1.21
CA VAL A 745 37.22 -21.88 2.12
C VAL A 745 36.61 -22.01 3.51
N LEU A 746 35.28 -22.04 3.61
CA LEU A 746 34.58 -22.20 4.89
C LEU A 746 34.97 -23.51 5.59
N GLY A 747 35.02 -24.62 4.84
CA GLY A 747 35.36 -25.94 5.36
C GLY A 747 36.82 -26.05 5.80
N ALA A 748 37.76 -25.45 5.06
CA ALA A 748 39.17 -25.39 5.44
C ALA A 748 39.37 -24.55 6.71
N SER A 749 38.75 -23.37 6.80
CA SER A 749 38.78 -22.55 8.01
C SER A 749 38.14 -23.29 9.20
N LEU A 750 36.99 -23.93 9.00
CA LEU A 750 36.33 -24.70 10.05
C LEU A 750 37.20 -25.88 10.53
N ALA A 751 37.80 -26.63 9.60
CA ALA A 751 38.67 -27.75 9.94
C ALA A 751 39.90 -27.29 10.75
N TYR A 752 40.48 -26.13 10.43
CA TYR A 752 41.54 -25.54 11.24
C TYR A 752 41.07 -25.26 12.68
N TYR A 753 39.97 -24.51 12.85
CA TYR A 753 39.47 -24.14 14.18
C TYR A 753 38.83 -25.28 14.95
N LEU A 754 38.49 -26.41 14.30
CA LEU A 754 37.89 -27.56 14.97
C LEU A 754 38.85 -28.20 15.98
N HIS A 755 40.15 -28.24 15.68
CA HIS A 755 41.15 -28.72 16.63
C HIS A 755 41.22 -27.83 17.86
N LEU A 756 41.33 -26.51 17.67
CA LEU A 756 41.40 -25.54 18.76
C LEU A 756 40.11 -25.59 19.60
N GLY A 757 38.95 -25.65 18.95
CA GLY A 757 37.66 -25.80 19.62
C GLY A 757 37.57 -27.10 20.42
N LEU A 758 37.68 -28.27 19.80
CA LEU A 758 37.42 -29.54 20.50
C LEU A 758 38.52 -29.94 21.51
N ASN A 759 39.72 -29.36 21.41
CA ASN A 759 40.83 -29.63 22.33
C ASN A 759 40.97 -28.58 23.45
N GLU A 760 40.84 -27.29 23.13
CA GLU A 760 41.04 -26.24 24.12
C GLU A 760 39.73 -25.78 24.76
N ALA A 761 38.62 -25.78 24.02
CA ALA A 761 37.33 -25.33 24.57
C ALA A 761 36.87 -26.22 25.74
N GLY A 762 37.18 -27.51 25.66
CA GLY A 762 36.91 -28.50 26.70
C GLY A 762 37.59 -28.22 28.04
N ARG A 763 38.57 -27.32 28.07
CA ARG A 763 39.33 -26.91 29.26
C ARG A 763 38.84 -25.59 29.86
N ILE A 764 37.64 -25.14 29.51
CA ILE A 764 37.10 -23.85 29.96
C ILE A 764 37.12 -23.70 31.49
N LEU A 765 36.71 -24.71 32.25
CA LEU A 765 36.65 -24.65 33.72
C LEU A 765 38.03 -24.47 34.36
N PRO A 766 39.04 -25.32 34.06
CA PRO A 766 40.38 -25.11 34.61
C PRO A 766 41.02 -23.80 34.13
N VAL A 767 40.78 -23.37 32.89
CA VAL A 767 41.27 -22.08 32.38
C VAL A 767 40.61 -20.90 33.11
N THR A 768 39.29 -20.96 33.38
CA THR A 768 38.58 -19.96 34.17
C THR A 768 39.12 -19.90 35.60
N ALA A 769 39.34 -21.05 36.24
CA ALA A 769 39.97 -21.09 37.56
C ALA A 769 41.37 -20.45 37.55
N ALA A 770 42.19 -20.77 36.55
CA ALA A 770 43.52 -20.18 36.36
C ALA A 770 43.48 -18.66 36.16
N THR A 771 42.46 -18.17 35.46
CA THR A 771 42.27 -16.73 35.15
C THR A 771 42.09 -15.92 36.43
N PHE A 772 41.41 -16.49 37.43
CA PHE A 772 41.11 -15.83 38.70
C PHE A 772 42.06 -16.27 39.84
N GLY A 773 43.23 -16.82 39.51
CA GLY A 773 44.28 -17.13 40.49
C GLY A 773 44.12 -18.47 41.22
N GLY A 774 43.34 -19.41 40.68
CA GLY A 774 43.21 -20.77 41.20
C GLY A 774 44.56 -21.51 41.25
N SER A 775 44.74 -22.36 42.27
CA SER A 775 45.94 -23.19 42.41
C SER A 775 46.01 -24.27 41.31
N THR A 776 47.21 -24.75 41.03
CA THR A 776 47.45 -25.85 40.07
C THR A 776 46.72 -27.13 40.48
N GLU A 777 46.56 -27.39 41.78
CA GLU A 777 45.78 -28.52 42.30
C GLU A 777 44.28 -28.37 41.98
N LEU A 778 43.70 -27.18 42.19
CA LEU A 778 42.30 -26.91 41.85
C LEU A 778 42.06 -27.12 40.35
N MET A 779 42.97 -26.62 39.50
CA MET A 779 42.89 -26.80 38.05
C MET A 779 42.88 -28.29 37.64
N ALA A 780 43.69 -29.12 38.30
CA ALA A 780 43.77 -30.55 38.00
C ALA A 780 42.50 -31.34 38.41
N THR A 781 41.76 -30.86 39.40
CA THR A 781 40.53 -31.51 39.88
C THR A 781 39.29 -31.18 39.04
N LEU A 782 39.33 -30.11 38.24
CA LEU A 782 38.18 -29.67 37.46
C LEU A 782 37.97 -30.56 36.23
N PRO A 783 36.70 -30.85 35.86
CA PRO A 783 36.41 -31.72 34.74
C PRO A 783 36.80 -31.08 33.41
N ILE A 784 37.35 -31.89 32.52
CA ILE A 784 37.78 -31.51 31.17
C ILE A 784 36.95 -32.33 30.16
N ALA A 785 36.42 -31.65 29.14
CA ALA A 785 35.60 -32.26 28.09
C ALA A 785 36.29 -32.12 26.73
N VAL A 786 37.37 -32.87 26.51
CA VAL A 786 38.18 -32.83 25.28
C VAL A 786 37.83 -34.02 24.39
N ALA A 787 37.68 -33.77 23.09
CA ALA A 787 37.48 -34.85 22.13
C ALA A 787 38.78 -35.66 21.93
N HIS A 788 38.66 -36.97 21.74
CA HIS A 788 39.79 -37.82 21.40
C HIS A 788 40.44 -37.35 20.07
N PRO A 789 41.77 -37.33 19.93
CA PRO A 789 42.45 -36.85 18.72
C PRO A 789 41.92 -37.47 17.42
N ALA A 790 41.71 -38.79 17.40
CA ALA A 790 41.12 -39.49 16.26
C ALA A 790 39.70 -38.98 15.87
N VAL A 791 38.90 -38.50 16.81
CA VAL A 791 37.58 -37.90 16.51
C VAL A 791 37.76 -36.51 15.88
N ILE A 792 38.73 -35.73 16.36
CA ILE A 792 39.06 -34.42 15.78
C ILE A 792 39.53 -34.61 14.34
N GLU A 793 40.49 -35.50 14.10
CA GLU A 793 41.00 -35.83 12.77
C GLU A 793 39.89 -36.32 11.85
N PHE A 794 39.01 -37.21 12.32
CA PHE A 794 37.86 -37.69 11.56
C PHE A 794 36.92 -36.54 11.16
N LEU A 795 36.59 -35.64 12.09
CA LEU A 795 35.71 -34.51 11.79
C LEU A 795 36.39 -33.49 10.85
N GLN A 796 37.68 -33.24 10.99
CA GLN A 796 38.45 -32.39 10.07
C GLN A 796 38.46 -32.98 8.65
N ALA A 797 38.75 -34.28 8.54
CA ALA A 797 38.70 -35.04 7.30
C ALA A 797 37.33 -34.97 6.62
N VAL A 798 36.25 -35.26 7.36
CA VAL A 798 34.87 -35.20 6.85
C VAL A 798 34.50 -33.78 6.41
N THR A 799 34.92 -32.77 7.15
CA THR A 799 34.64 -31.35 6.83
C THR A 799 35.35 -30.93 5.53
N ILE A 800 36.62 -31.27 5.35
CA ILE A 800 37.38 -30.95 4.14
C ILE A 800 36.83 -31.73 2.93
N ALA A 801 36.57 -33.04 3.08
CA ALA A 801 36.00 -33.86 2.01
C ALA A 801 34.61 -33.37 1.59
N GLY A 802 33.73 -33.08 2.56
CA GLY A 802 32.38 -32.58 2.31
C GLY A 802 32.38 -31.21 1.63
N SER A 803 33.22 -30.29 2.10
CA SER A 803 33.33 -28.94 1.52
C SER A 803 33.95 -28.93 0.12
N PHE A 804 34.88 -29.84 -0.18
CA PHE A 804 35.39 -30.08 -1.53
C PHE A 804 34.26 -30.48 -2.49
N TRP A 805 33.48 -31.51 -2.15
CA TRP A 805 32.36 -31.97 -2.99
C TRP A 805 31.31 -30.89 -3.18
N LEU A 806 30.96 -30.14 -2.12
CA LEU A 806 30.05 -29.00 -2.21
C LEU A 806 30.58 -27.90 -3.15
N SER A 807 31.89 -27.64 -3.14
CA SER A 807 32.53 -26.65 -4.02
C SER A 807 32.48 -27.09 -5.49
N VAL A 808 32.73 -28.37 -5.77
CA VAL A 808 32.59 -28.94 -7.12
C VAL A 808 31.15 -28.80 -7.60
N LEU A 809 30.16 -29.20 -6.78
CA LEU A 809 28.74 -29.11 -7.10
C LEU A 809 28.28 -27.67 -7.34
N LEU A 810 28.70 -26.75 -6.47
CA LEU A 810 28.36 -25.33 -6.58
C LEU A 810 28.97 -24.72 -7.85
N THR A 811 30.23 -25.02 -8.15
CA THR A 811 30.91 -24.55 -9.37
C THR A 811 30.17 -25.02 -10.63
N GLN A 812 29.69 -26.27 -10.64
CA GLN A 812 28.87 -26.79 -11.74
C GLN A 812 27.54 -26.03 -11.89
N LYS A 813 26.87 -25.73 -10.76
CA LYS A 813 25.60 -24.98 -10.76
C LYS A 813 25.77 -23.53 -11.22
N ILE A 814 26.86 -22.87 -10.82
CA ILE A 814 27.20 -21.51 -11.24
C ILE A 814 27.52 -21.48 -12.74
N ALA A 815 28.41 -22.37 -13.20
CA ALA A 815 28.87 -22.37 -14.58
C ALA A 815 27.77 -22.77 -15.59
N ARG A 816 26.91 -23.74 -15.22
CA ARG A 816 25.92 -24.38 -16.11
C ARG A 816 26.55 -24.95 -17.40
N GLN A 817 27.73 -25.53 -17.26
CA GLN A 817 28.55 -26.10 -18.34
C GLN A 817 28.83 -27.58 -18.07
N PRO A 818 29.17 -28.39 -19.09
CA PRO A 818 29.51 -29.80 -18.88
C PRO A 818 30.76 -29.96 -18.02
N ILE A 819 30.85 -31.02 -17.22
CA ILE A 819 31.97 -31.23 -16.30
C ILE A 819 33.34 -31.23 -16.98
N ARG A 820 33.39 -31.75 -18.21
CA ARG A 820 34.62 -31.81 -19.04
C ARG A 820 35.20 -30.42 -19.33
N SER A 821 34.36 -29.40 -19.48
CA SER A 821 34.83 -28.05 -19.80
C SER A 821 35.42 -27.31 -18.60
N LEU A 822 35.23 -27.84 -17.39
CA LEU A 822 35.69 -27.27 -16.13
C LEU A 822 36.74 -28.15 -15.43
N LEU A 823 37.30 -29.16 -16.11
CA LEU A 823 38.25 -30.10 -15.50
C LEU A 823 39.44 -29.40 -14.84
N LEU A 824 40.00 -28.37 -15.47
CA LEU A 824 41.11 -27.60 -14.91
C LEU A 824 40.68 -26.84 -13.64
N GLN A 825 39.48 -26.29 -13.61
CA GLN A 825 38.95 -25.63 -12.41
C GLN A 825 38.74 -26.62 -11.26
N HIS A 826 38.21 -27.81 -11.55
CA HIS A 826 38.09 -28.88 -10.54
C HIS A 826 39.45 -29.41 -10.10
N SER A 827 40.43 -29.46 -11.01
CA SER A 827 41.81 -29.86 -10.69
C SER A 827 42.46 -28.87 -9.73
N ALA A 828 42.21 -27.57 -9.87
CA ALA A 828 42.65 -26.56 -8.91
C ALA A 828 42.01 -26.78 -7.54
N MET A 829 40.71 -27.09 -7.47
CA MET A 829 40.02 -27.44 -6.22
C MET A 829 40.58 -28.71 -5.58
N VAL A 830 40.92 -29.73 -6.38
CA VAL A 830 41.56 -30.96 -5.90
C VAL A 830 42.93 -30.66 -5.33
N LEU A 831 43.75 -29.89 -6.04
CA LEU A 831 45.09 -29.49 -5.58
C LEU A 831 44.99 -28.74 -4.25
N LEU A 832 44.17 -27.67 -4.18
CA LEU A 832 44.00 -26.89 -2.97
C LEU A 832 43.40 -27.71 -1.81
N GLY A 833 42.39 -28.55 -2.08
CA GLY A 833 41.82 -29.45 -1.08
C GLY A 833 42.83 -30.46 -0.55
N SER A 834 43.68 -31.02 -1.43
CA SER A 834 44.74 -31.97 -1.04
C SER A 834 45.85 -31.32 -0.22
N LEU A 835 46.23 -30.09 -0.54
CA LEU A 835 47.21 -29.32 0.24
C LEU A 835 46.68 -29.04 1.65
N VAL A 836 45.44 -28.56 1.75
CA VAL A 836 44.77 -28.32 3.04
C VAL A 836 44.65 -29.61 3.84
N TRP A 837 44.27 -30.71 3.19
CA TRP A 837 44.20 -32.02 3.83
C TRP A 837 45.54 -32.42 4.45
N ARG A 838 46.63 -32.30 3.69
CA ARG A 838 47.97 -32.61 4.21
C ARG A 838 48.36 -31.71 5.37
N LEU A 839 48.06 -30.41 5.30
CA LEU A 839 48.43 -29.42 6.31
C LEU A 839 47.61 -29.48 7.61
N ILE A 840 46.41 -30.06 7.59
CA ILE A 840 45.50 -30.06 8.74
C ILE A 840 45.31 -31.46 9.33
N VAL A 841 45.25 -32.50 8.49
CA VAL A 841 44.87 -33.86 8.92
C VAL A 841 46.08 -34.77 9.06
N VAL A 842 47.12 -34.56 8.25
CA VAL A 842 48.29 -35.47 8.17
C VAL A 842 49.53 -34.89 8.85
N ALA A 843 49.66 -33.56 8.86
CA ALA A 843 50.69 -32.80 9.57
C ALA A 843 50.34 -32.67 11.05
#